data_AF-A0A0C5WRA4-F1
#
_entry.id   AF-A0A0C5WRA4-F1
#
_cell.length_a   1.000
_cell.length_b   1.000
_cell.length_c   1.000
_cell.angle_alpha   90.00
_cell.angle_beta   90.00
_cell.angle_gamma   90.00
#
_symmetry.space_group_name_H-M   'P 1'
#
loop_
_entity.id
_entity.type
_entity.pdbx_description
1 polymer ?
#
loop_
_entity_poly.entity_id
_entity_poly.type
_entity_poly.pdbx_seq_one_letter_code
_entity_poly.pdbx_strand_id
1 'polypeptide(L)'
;MIRKYREWGGLIAMIPVLAYGQIFPSTGAAWVLPGSWQDAVIDGKPVTAEQVKAWESQHADVVFGSMQDRAMNQKMNAMGYMYAHKFDCRPGKQEAWLSRQAFLAGVDVEEGYLHFAEDTVLLMDKPSSGMAYLLEGHPYHLLLVRNHQFSTARLPIDLQAGDQLIVMSSYPFDAFELEADSLPRVSRHVADDTGAVGRWQPVAVSWQAEGSSSSLGTFVPGGAWHSAFPRYLGRELNTGDPGLAAGLRVWMLSLSWPQASRLDTLAISPWLAVSQTGQQQGLAIPGWDPRNDKNSDGYVDEHEFSVRANVSASARFRHQARLIPAGYLWPGTCWYRVNLLDSAFNTLHAQWYQQDWQRQGLSGAYNDDMAKLLGDNQFKVVSGGKINELPYVAGSQQAEYDYAMQLAGFLKQVKSLTGTRWLAANISELNLWHYEAWPPALREVIDVWLREHYLTPAIGLGRLQRYWDNFALAGQQDKSLIMASTKGGRSQLSPRDLSAWQQDIETGLALYYLFNVPGQTYYHSWNQSYRYGSGHTDTANWPQPGMAKNSAYQPTAMLSVDIGVPEIAPQGTERVVFEGKGVEADSAATAIGGIPLQPSGWYWLQRSGWFSDFPKQGVIARRYSKGLVVYRGARERNQSDFFATEPLDVSLDGHYQRVNFDGSLGPAVSQVSLSGYQGMILKRVGDN
;
A
#
# COMPACT_ATOMS: atom_id res chain seq x y z
N MET A 1 -72.47 -2.63 -25.15
CA MET A 1 -72.30 -3.26 -23.82
C MET A 1 -70.81 -3.22 -23.50
N ILE A 2 -70.41 -2.28 -22.65
CA ILE A 2 -69.03 -1.83 -22.42
C ILE A 2 -68.45 -2.63 -21.25
N ARG A 3 -67.24 -3.21 -21.39
CA ARG A 3 -66.45 -3.68 -20.24
C ARG A 3 -64.96 -3.39 -20.37
N LYS A 4 -64.58 -2.40 -19.57
CA LYS A 4 -63.28 -2.00 -19.00
C LYS A 4 -62.16 -3.06 -19.03
N TYR A 5 -61.00 -2.65 -19.55
CA TYR A 5 -59.70 -3.07 -19.02
C TYR A 5 -58.98 -1.83 -18.48
N ARG A 6 -58.36 -2.03 -17.31
CA ARG A 6 -57.92 -1.02 -16.34
C ARG A 6 -56.40 -0.89 -16.49
N GLU A 7 -55.94 0.28 -16.89
CA GLU A 7 -54.52 0.63 -16.96
C GLU A 7 -53.92 0.65 -15.54
N TRP A 8 -52.82 -0.07 -15.34
CA TRP A 8 -51.95 0.07 -14.18
C TRP A 8 -50.78 0.97 -14.60
N GLY A 9 -50.87 2.24 -14.24
CA GLY A 9 -49.73 3.16 -14.28
C GLY A 9 -48.71 2.75 -13.22
N GLY A 10 -47.56 2.23 -13.67
CA GLY A 10 -46.41 1.98 -12.83
C GLY A 10 -45.79 3.30 -12.38
N LEU A 11 -45.91 3.60 -11.08
CA LEU A 11 -45.10 4.60 -10.41
C LEU A 11 -43.62 4.17 -10.50
N ILE A 12 -42.84 4.86 -11.32
CA ILE A 12 -41.37 4.85 -11.22
C ILE A 12 -41.05 5.56 -9.90
N ALA A 13 -40.78 4.78 -8.86
CA ALA A 13 -40.16 5.30 -7.65
C ALA A 13 -38.74 5.75 -8.03
N MET A 14 -38.56 7.06 -8.25
CA MET A 14 -37.23 7.66 -8.19
C MET A 14 -36.71 7.45 -6.78
N ILE A 15 -35.83 6.47 -6.62
CA ILE A 15 -34.97 6.38 -5.44
C ILE A 15 -34.16 7.66 -5.44
N PRO A 16 -34.24 8.51 -4.39
CA PRO A 16 -33.36 9.65 -4.30
C PRO A 16 -31.94 9.10 -4.16
N VAL A 17 -31.15 9.22 -5.21
CA VAL A 17 -29.70 9.25 -5.06
C VAL A 17 -29.46 10.45 -4.15
N LEU A 18 -29.12 10.19 -2.89
CA LEU A 18 -28.56 11.21 -2.02
C LEU A 18 -27.26 11.65 -2.70
N ALA A 19 -27.35 12.69 -3.53
CA ALA A 19 -26.20 13.42 -4.00
C ALA A 19 -25.59 14.05 -2.75
N TYR A 20 -24.64 13.35 -2.14
CA TYR A 20 -23.75 13.95 -1.16
C TYR A 20 -23.05 15.08 -1.90
N GLY A 21 -23.45 16.32 -1.60
CA GLY A 21 -22.75 17.50 -2.08
C GLY A 21 -21.31 17.42 -1.64
N GLN A 22 -20.40 17.77 -2.54
CA GLN A 22 -18.99 17.90 -2.25
C GLN A 22 -18.79 18.86 -1.07
N ILE A 23 -17.93 18.51 -0.10
CA ILE A 23 -17.77 19.27 1.16
C ILE A 23 -17.30 20.70 0.89
N PHE A 24 -16.39 20.87 -0.06
CA PHE A 24 -15.92 22.18 -0.47
C PHE A 24 -16.50 22.56 -1.84
N PRO A 25 -16.83 23.84 -2.06
CA PRO A 25 -17.60 24.27 -3.22
C PRO A 25 -16.92 24.06 -4.58
N SER A 26 -15.58 24.11 -4.63
CA SER A 26 -14.83 24.10 -5.91
C SER A 26 -14.00 22.84 -6.14
N THR A 27 -13.85 21.98 -5.13
CA THR A 27 -13.13 20.71 -5.27
C THR A 27 -13.44 19.69 -4.17
N GLY A 28 -13.25 18.41 -4.46
CA GLY A 28 -13.30 17.36 -3.45
C GLY A 28 -12.02 17.36 -2.60
N ALA A 29 -12.14 16.90 -1.36
CA ALA A 29 -11.03 16.68 -0.44
C ALA A 29 -10.98 15.23 0.03
N ALA A 30 -9.79 14.79 0.43
CA ALA A 30 -9.59 13.43 0.89
C ALA A 30 -8.58 13.31 2.04
N TRP A 31 -8.70 12.24 2.81
CA TRP A 31 -7.71 11.83 3.81
C TRP A 31 -6.96 10.59 3.36
N VAL A 32 -5.65 10.55 3.62
CA VAL A 32 -4.82 9.36 3.44
C VAL A 32 -4.39 8.85 4.80
N LEU A 33 -4.77 7.61 5.10
CA LEU A 33 -4.45 6.87 6.33
C LEU A 33 -4.76 7.66 7.62
N PRO A 34 -5.98 8.19 7.82
CA PRO A 34 -6.36 8.79 9.10
C PRO A 34 -6.33 7.73 10.22
N GLY A 35 -6.12 8.19 11.46
CA GLY A 35 -5.98 7.31 12.62
C GLY A 35 -4.96 7.82 13.64
N SER A 36 -4.73 7.05 14.70
CA SER A 36 -3.93 7.51 15.86
C SER A 36 -4.47 8.82 16.45
N TRP A 37 -5.80 8.97 16.49
CA TRP A 37 -6.45 10.15 17.06
C TRP A 37 -6.08 10.31 18.53
N GLN A 38 -5.82 11.56 18.92
CA GLN A 38 -5.40 11.97 20.25
C GLN A 38 -6.10 13.28 20.58
N ASP A 39 -6.25 13.58 21.87
CA ASP A 39 -6.74 14.89 22.32
C ASP A 39 -5.81 15.99 21.81
N ALA A 40 -6.33 16.93 21.04
CA ALA A 40 -5.52 17.88 20.27
C ALA A 40 -6.10 19.30 20.33
N VAL A 41 -5.50 20.21 19.58
CA VAL A 41 -6.03 21.56 19.36
C VAL A 41 -6.47 21.71 17.91
N ILE A 42 -7.70 22.19 17.70
CA ILE A 42 -8.26 22.60 16.41
C ILE A 42 -8.79 24.03 16.56
N ASP A 43 -8.39 24.95 15.68
CA ASP A 43 -8.77 26.37 15.71
C ASP A 43 -8.60 27.04 17.08
N GLY A 44 -7.50 26.72 17.76
CA GLY A 44 -7.17 27.25 19.09
C GLY A 44 -8.00 26.69 20.24
N LYS A 45 -8.85 25.67 20.00
CA LYS A 45 -9.68 25.03 21.02
C LYS A 45 -9.23 23.58 21.28
N PRO A 46 -9.15 23.15 22.54
CA PRO A 46 -8.89 21.74 22.86
C PRO A 46 -10.08 20.88 22.42
N VAL A 47 -9.77 19.73 21.81
CA VAL A 47 -10.74 18.75 21.32
C VAL A 47 -10.28 17.34 21.70
N THR A 48 -11.22 16.41 21.92
CA THR A 48 -10.89 15.01 22.19
C THR A 48 -10.51 14.24 20.92
N ALA A 49 -9.87 13.08 21.07
CA ALA A 49 -9.59 12.17 19.96
C ALA A 49 -10.82 11.87 19.07
N GLU A 50 -11.98 11.62 19.69
CA GLU A 50 -13.26 11.37 19.02
C GLU A 50 -13.76 12.61 18.27
N GLN A 51 -13.53 13.81 18.82
CA GLN A 51 -13.87 15.07 18.15
C GLN A 51 -12.95 15.33 16.95
N VAL A 52 -11.66 14.98 17.03
CA VAL A 52 -10.76 15.02 15.87
C VAL A 52 -11.26 14.09 14.77
N LYS A 53 -11.61 12.85 15.12
CA LYS A 53 -12.17 11.87 14.17
C LYS A 53 -13.47 12.36 13.54
N ALA A 54 -14.37 12.94 14.34
CA ALA A 54 -15.62 13.51 13.85
C ALA A 54 -15.37 14.71 12.92
N TRP A 55 -14.43 15.58 13.28
CA TRP A 55 -14.00 16.70 12.43
C TRP A 55 -13.50 16.18 11.08
N GLU A 56 -12.61 15.19 11.04
CA GLU A 56 -12.11 14.62 9.78
C GLU A 56 -13.23 14.06 8.90
N SER A 57 -14.22 13.38 9.49
CA SER A 57 -15.36 12.84 8.73
C SER A 57 -16.24 13.92 8.08
N GLN A 58 -16.15 15.17 8.56
CA GLN A 58 -16.89 16.33 8.04
C GLN A 58 -16.07 17.18 7.08
N HIS A 59 -14.81 16.84 6.85
CA HIS A 59 -13.84 17.65 6.08
C HIS A 59 -13.17 16.88 4.92
N ALA A 60 -13.69 15.71 4.55
CA ALA A 60 -13.27 14.97 3.36
C ALA A 60 -14.42 14.18 2.72
N ASP A 61 -14.44 14.14 1.39
CA ASP A 61 -15.41 13.39 0.58
C ASP A 61 -15.03 11.91 0.46
N VAL A 62 -13.72 11.64 0.55
CA VAL A 62 -13.11 10.34 0.31
C VAL A 62 -12.03 10.06 1.36
N VAL A 63 -11.91 8.80 1.78
CA VAL A 63 -10.84 8.36 2.68
C VAL A 63 -10.08 7.22 2.02
N PHE A 64 -8.78 7.40 1.82
CA PHE A 64 -7.84 6.35 1.43
C PHE A 64 -7.29 5.76 2.72
N GLY A 65 -7.97 4.74 3.20
CA GLY A 65 -7.82 4.11 4.50
C GLY A 65 -9.18 3.80 5.09
N SER A 66 -9.21 3.56 6.39
CA SER A 66 -10.44 3.31 7.15
C SER A 66 -10.55 4.35 8.26
N MET A 67 -11.76 4.85 8.50
CA MET A 67 -12.06 5.60 9.72
C MET A 67 -12.06 4.71 10.96
N GLN A 68 -11.73 3.42 10.84
CA GLN A 68 -11.76 2.45 11.94
C GLN A 68 -13.13 2.42 12.65
N ASP A 69 -14.19 2.74 11.90
CA ASP A 69 -15.57 2.79 12.34
C ASP A 69 -16.45 2.45 11.14
N ARG A 70 -17.19 1.35 11.26
CA ARG A 70 -18.02 0.83 10.18
C ARG A 70 -19.12 1.83 9.77
N ALA A 71 -19.76 2.47 10.74
CA ALA A 71 -20.87 3.37 10.45
C ALA A 71 -20.39 4.68 9.79
N MET A 72 -19.21 5.18 10.16
CA MET A 72 -18.59 6.30 9.47
C MET A 72 -18.14 5.92 8.06
N ASN A 73 -17.46 4.77 7.91
CA ASN A 73 -17.03 4.28 6.59
C ASN A 73 -18.23 4.12 5.63
N GLN A 74 -19.39 3.64 6.10
CA GLN A 74 -20.59 3.50 5.27
C GLN A 74 -21.21 4.83 4.83
N LYS A 75 -20.90 5.94 5.51
CA LYS A 75 -21.38 7.29 5.16
C LYS A 75 -20.40 8.04 4.26
N MET A 76 -19.21 7.51 4.05
CA MET A 76 -18.13 8.12 3.27
C MET A 76 -17.71 7.18 2.13
N ASN A 77 -17.01 7.71 1.13
CA ASN A 77 -16.28 6.84 0.21
C ASN A 77 -14.96 6.42 0.87
N ALA A 78 -15.03 5.47 1.82
CA ALA A 78 -13.86 4.93 2.50
C ALA A 78 -13.30 3.71 1.77
N MET A 79 -12.04 3.78 1.36
CA MET A 79 -11.30 2.72 0.68
C MET A 79 -10.25 2.16 1.62
N GLY A 80 -10.40 0.92 2.09
CA GLY A 80 -9.43 0.30 2.98
C GLY A 80 -8.05 0.08 2.35
N TYR A 81 -7.17 -0.58 3.09
CA TYR A 81 -5.85 -0.95 2.59
C TYR A 81 -5.88 -2.35 1.99
N MET A 82 -5.19 -2.57 0.86
CA MET A 82 -5.02 -3.91 0.29
C MET A 82 -3.62 -4.12 -0.30
N TYR A 83 -3.18 -5.37 -0.31
CA TYR A 83 -2.04 -5.86 -1.09
C TYR A 83 -2.44 -7.14 -1.81
N ALA A 84 -2.87 -7.03 -3.08
CA ALA A 84 -3.30 -8.21 -3.83
C ALA A 84 -2.15 -9.13 -4.26
N HIS A 85 -0.93 -8.60 -4.34
CA HIS A 85 0.22 -9.27 -4.94
C HIS A 85 1.29 -9.64 -3.90
N LYS A 86 0.93 -9.62 -2.61
CA LYS A 86 1.80 -9.91 -1.48
C LYS A 86 1.06 -10.69 -0.38
N PHE A 87 1.74 -11.67 0.22
CA PHE A 87 1.40 -12.26 1.52
C PHE A 87 2.57 -12.08 2.49
N ASP A 88 2.30 -11.71 3.74
CA ASP A 88 3.36 -11.50 4.73
C ASP A 88 4.07 -12.82 5.08
N CYS A 89 5.40 -12.76 5.27
CA CYS A 89 6.19 -13.95 5.64
C CYS A 89 5.78 -14.53 6.98
N ARG A 90 5.35 -13.66 7.90
CA ARG A 90 4.70 -14.02 9.15
C ARG A 90 3.20 -13.79 8.98
N PRO A 91 2.39 -14.85 8.83
CA PRO A 91 0.97 -14.73 8.51
C PRO A 91 0.19 -13.81 9.47
N GLY A 92 -0.58 -12.90 8.90
CA GLY A 92 -1.54 -12.05 9.60
C GLY A 92 -2.97 -12.60 9.51
N LYS A 93 -3.95 -11.69 9.63
CA LYS A 93 -5.38 -12.07 9.57
C LYS A 93 -5.81 -12.57 8.19
N GLN A 94 -5.25 -12.01 7.11
CA GLN A 94 -5.60 -12.37 5.74
C GLN A 94 -5.12 -13.79 5.44
N GLU A 95 -3.83 -14.07 5.64
CA GLU A 95 -3.24 -15.38 5.40
C GLU A 95 -3.87 -16.45 6.32
N ALA A 96 -4.19 -16.10 7.56
CA ALA A 96 -4.91 -16.98 8.47
C ALA A 96 -6.32 -17.34 7.97
N TRP A 97 -7.07 -16.35 7.49
CA TRP A 97 -8.39 -16.58 6.92
C TRP A 97 -8.30 -17.43 5.65
N LEU A 98 -7.34 -17.14 4.77
CA LEU A 98 -7.11 -17.91 3.55
C LEU A 98 -6.71 -19.35 3.86
N SER A 99 -5.81 -19.57 4.83
CA SER A 99 -5.43 -20.90 5.32
C SER A 99 -6.66 -21.70 5.78
N ARG A 100 -7.58 -21.06 6.52
CA ARG A 100 -8.83 -21.69 6.95
C ARG A 100 -9.75 -22.01 5.78
N GLN A 101 -10.00 -21.05 4.87
CA GLN A 101 -10.93 -21.27 3.76
C GLN A 101 -10.38 -22.28 2.74
N ALA A 102 -9.07 -22.25 2.49
CA ALA A 102 -8.41 -23.21 1.62
C ALA A 102 -8.62 -24.64 2.13
N PHE A 103 -8.41 -24.87 3.43
CA PHE A 103 -8.73 -26.16 4.05
C PHE A 103 -10.21 -26.56 3.88
N LEU A 104 -11.14 -25.65 4.18
CA LEU A 104 -12.58 -25.93 4.06
C LEU A 104 -13.01 -26.22 2.61
N ALA A 105 -12.30 -25.65 1.64
CA ALA A 105 -12.57 -25.83 0.21
C ALA A 105 -11.76 -26.99 -0.41
N GLY A 106 -10.86 -27.65 0.35
CA GLY A 106 -9.97 -28.67 -0.19
C GLY A 106 -8.92 -28.13 -1.18
N VAL A 107 -8.56 -26.85 -1.05
CA VAL A 107 -7.53 -26.17 -1.86
C VAL A 107 -6.23 -26.17 -1.07
N ASP A 108 -5.12 -26.53 -1.72
CA ASP A 108 -3.79 -26.41 -1.11
C ASP A 108 -3.41 -24.93 -0.96
N VAL A 109 -2.97 -24.55 0.24
CA VAL A 109 -2.57 -23.17 0.54
C VAL A 109 -1.29 -22.78 -0.21
N GLU A 110 -0.44 -23.74 -0.61
CA GLU A 110 0.72 -23.45 -1.43
C GLU A 110 0.33 -22.94 -2.84
N GLU A 111 -0.87 -23.22 -3.33
CA GLU A 111 -1.34 -22.66 -4.61
C GLU A 111 -1.52 -21.14 -4.58
N GLY A 112 -1.50 -20.53 -3.39
CA GLY A 112 -1.50 -19.09 -3.21
C GLY A 112 -0.14 -18.42 -3.41
N TYR A 113 0.95 -19.17 -3.58
CA TYR A 113 2.31 -18.64 -3.64
C TYR A 113 3.01 -19.01 -4.94
N LEU A 114 3.84 -18.11 -5.47
CA LEU A 114 4.78 -18.45 -6.55
C LEU A 114 6.02 -19.13 -5.99
N HIS A 115 6.61 -20.04 -6.74
CA HIS A 115 7.81 -20.79 -6.34
C HIS A 115 8.95 -20.71 -7.37
N PHE A 116 10.19 -20.68 -6.88
CA PHE A 116 11.37 -20.91 -7.71
C PHE A 116 11.44 -22.40 -8.08
N ALA A 117 11.68 -22.68 -9.36
CA ALA A 117 11.83 -24.03 -9.91
C ALA A 117 13.22 -24.65 -9.65
N GLU A 118 14.17 -23.81 -9.24
CA GLU A 118 15.58 -24.15 -9.04
C GLU A 118 16.19 -23.21 -8.00
N ASP A 119 17.28 -23.66 -7.39
CA ASP A 119 18.02 -22.91 -6.39
C ASP A 119 18.44 -21.56 -6.97
N THR A 120 18.03 -20.51 -6.29
CA THR A 120 18.11 -19.15 -6.79
C THR A 120 18.93 -18.28 -5.85
N VAL A 121 19.82 -17.47 -6.42
CA VAL A 121 20.54 -16.43 -5.68
C VAL A 121 20.08 -15.06 -6.17
N LEU A 122 19.54 -14.25 -5.26
CA LEU A 122 19.13 -12.87 -5.53
C LEU A 122 20.11 -11.87 -4.90
N LEU A 123 20.50 -10.85 -5.65
CA LEU A 123 21.33 -9.75 -5.16
C LEU A 123 20.50 -8.83 -4.25
N MET A 124 21.04 -8.49 -3.08
CA MET A 124 20.45 -7.54 -2.15
C MET A 124 21.51 -6.63 -1.51
N ASP A 125 21.08 -5.43 -1.11
CA ASP A 125 21.95 -4.51 -0.38
C ASP A 125 22.12 -4.96 1.09
N LYS A 126 20.99 -5.22 1.75
CA LYS A 126 20.91 -5.75 3.11
C LYS A 126 19.55 -6.43 3.34
N PRO A 127 19.44 -7.42 4.22
CA PRO A 127 18.18 -8.08 4.50
C PRO A 127 17.29 -7.11 5.29
N SER A 128 16.01 -7.09 4.96
CA SER A 128 15.03 -6.41 5.80
C SER A 128 14.98 -7.10 7.17
N SER A 129 14.89 -6.34 8.26
CA SER A 129 14.73 -6.93 9.59
C SER A 129 13.46 -7.79 9.74
N GLY A 130 12.45 -7.60 8.88
CA GLY A 130 11.29 -8.50 8.83
C GLY A 130 11.61 -9.92 8.37
N MET A 131 12.73 -10.12 7.67
CA MET A 131 13.20 -11.45 7.24
C MET A 131 13.84 -12.25 8.36
N ALA A 132 14.17 -11.63 9.51
CA ALA A 132 14.70 -12.34 10.68
C ALA A 132 13.79 -13.51 11.10
N TYR A 133 12.47 -13.38 10.94
CA TYR A 133 11.51 -14.47 11.16
C TYR A 133 11.88 -15.77 10.44
N LEU A 134 12.43 -15.68 9.22
CA LEU A 134 12.83 -16.83 8.41
C LEU A 134 14.33 -17.13 8.52
N LEU A 135 15.18 -16.11 8.54
CA LEU A 135 16.64 -16.24 8.60
C LEU A 135 17.16 -16.74 9.95
N GLU A 136 16.43 -16.43 11.02
CA GLU A 136 16.77 -16.84 12.40
C GLU A 136 15.82 -17.94 12.90
N GLY A 137 14.94 -18.46 12.04
CA GLY A 137 14.15 -19.64 12.38
C GLY A 137 13.12 -19.42 13.48
N HIS A 138 12.62 -18.20 13.66
CA HIS A 138 11.75 -17.92 14.79
C HIS A 138 10.44 -18.73 14.72
N PRO A 139 10.04 -19.40 15.81
CA PRO A 139 8.71 -19.99 15.91
C PRO A 139 7.64 -18.91 15.72
N TYR A 140 6.52 -19.29 15.09
CA TYR A 140 5.36 -18.40 14.97
C TYR A 140 4.80 -18.02 16.33
N HIS A 141 4.69 -19.01 17.23
CA HIS A 141 4.26 -18.84 18.61
C HIS A 141 4.86 -19.94 19.50
N LEU A 142 5.07 -19.63 20.78
CA LEU A 142 5.53 -20.58 21.81
C LEU A 142 4.58 -20.57 23.00
N LEU A 143 4.13 -21.77 23.40
CA LEU A 143 3.15 -21.95 24.46
C LEU A 143 3.69 -22.91 25.53
N LEU A 144 3.82 -22.42 26.76
CA LEU A 144 4.14 -23.23 27.92
C LEU A 144 2.87 -23.93 28.42
N VAL A 145 2.97 -25.24 28.66
CA VAL A 145 1.98 -26.04 29.37
C VAL A 145 2.59 -26.47 30.69
N ARG A 146 2.07 -25.91 31.79
CA ARG A 146 2.47 -26.24 33.16
C ARG A 146 1.22 -26.51 33.98
N ASN A 147 1.13 -27.68 34.63
CA ASN A 147 -0.05 -28.07 35.42
C ASN A 147 -1.39 -27.90 34.67
N HIS A 148 -1.41 -28.28 33.37
CA HIS A 148 -2.56 -28.12 32.46
C HIS A 148 -3.02 -26.67 32.22
N GLN A 149 -2.18 -25.68 32.56
CA GLN A 149 -2.38 -24.27 32.24
C GLN A 149 -1.52 -23.87 31.04
N PHE A 150 -2.07 -23.03 30.17
CA PHE A 150 -1.43 -22.55 28.97
C PHE A 150 -1.02 -21.08 29.15
N SER A 151 0.24 -20.76 28.86
CA SER A 151 0.73 -19.38 28.86
C SER A 151 1.74 -19.16 27.73
N THR A 152 1.86 -17.92 27.26
CA THR A 152 2.92 -17.59 26.29
C THR A 152 4.29 -17.84 26.92
N ALA A 153 5.12 -18.64 26.26
CA ALA A 153 6.50 -18.83 26.70
C ALA A 153 7.39 -17.71 26.17
N ARG A 154 8.36 -17.27 26.98
CA ARG A 154 9.38 -16.28 26.60
C ARG A 154 10.73 -16.84 27.01
N LEU A 155 11.67 -16.85 26.08
CA LEU A 155 13.01 -17.35 26.31
C LEU A 155 13.95 -16.22 26.78
N PRO A 156 14.96 -16.50 27.61
CA PRO A 156 15.23 -17.79 28.24
C PRO A 156 14.17 -18.16 29.29
N ILE A 157 13.96 -19.45 29.55
CA ILE A 157 12.95 -19.95 30.50
C ILE A 157 13.45 -21.14 31.33
N ASP A 158 13.08 -21.14 32.61
CA ASP A 158 13.29 -22.29 33.50
C ASP A 158 12.08 -23.24 33.46
N LEU A 159 12.32 -24.46 32.98
CA LEU A 159 11.34 -25.53 32.84
C LEU A 159 11.41 -26.48 34.05
N GLN A 160 10.25 -26.88 34.55
CA GLN A 160 10.09 -27.91 35.57
C GLN A 160 9.99 -29.29 34.92
N ALA A 161 10.33 -30.34 35.66
CA ALA A 161 10.07 -31.70 35.21
C ALA A 161 8.58 -31.89 34.90
N GLY A 162 8.28 -32.35 33.68
CA GLY A 162 6.91 -32.54 33.18
C GLY A 162 6.32 -31.34 32.46
N ASP A 163 6.99 -30.18 32.45
CA ASP A 163 6.58 -29.06 31.60
C ASP A 163 6.62 -29.47 30.11
N GLN A 164 5.73 -28.84 29.33
CA GLN A 164 5.73 -28.97 27.89
C GLN A 164 5.82 -27.59 27.25
N LEU A 165 6.60 -27.49 26.18
CA LEU A 165 6.62 -26.33 25.31
C LEU A 165 6.01 -26.75 23.97
N ILE A 166 4.91 -26.12 23.58
CA ILE A 166 4.34 -26.28 22.26
C ILE A 166 4.97 -25.24 21.34
N VAL A 167 5.69 -25.74 20.34
CA VAL A 167 6.32 -24.95 19.28
C VAL A 167 5.36 -24.90 18.11
N MET A 168 5.00 -23.71 17.66
CA MET A 168 4.10 -23.53 16.51
C MET A 168 4.86 -22.86 15.37
N SER A 169 4.74 -23.42 14.18
CA SER A 169 5.29 -22.87 12.95
C SER A 169 4.18 -22.56 11.94
N SER A 170 4.37 -21.52 11.14
CA SER A 170 3.49 -21.18 10.03
C SER A 170 3.81 -21.97 8.74
N TYR A 171 4.83 -22.83 8.79
CA TYR A 171 5.27 -23.70 7.71
C TYR A 171 5.78 -25.04 8.28
N PRO A 172 5.74 -26.16 7.51
CA PRO A 172 6.30 -27.43 7.95
C PRO A 172 7.82 -27.33 8.09
N PHE A 173 8.41 -28.17 8.93
CA PHE A 173 9.85 -28.24 9.16
C PHE A 173 10.25 -29.64 9.62
N ASP A 174 11.53 -29.98 9.52
CA ASP A 174 12.09 -31.28 9.88
C ASP A 174 13.31 -31.15 10.79
N ALA A 175 13.70 -29.92 11.13
CA ALA A 175 14.83 -29.63 11.98
C ALA A 175 14.60 -28.39 12.85
N PHE A 176 15.17 -28.41 14.05
CA PHE A 176 15.15 -27.29 14.98
C PHE A 176 16.38 -27.35 15.91
N GLU A 177 16.84 -26.18 16.33
CA GLU A 177 17.98 -25.99 17.20
C GLU A 177 17.49 -25.49 18.57
N LEU A 178 18.14 -25.95 19.63
CA LEU A 178 17.91 -25.44 20.97
C LEU A 178 19.19 -25.40 21.79
N GLU A 179 19.25 -24.44 22.70
CA GLU A 179 20.24 -24.36 23.76
C GLU A 179 19.54 -24.65 25.10
N ALA A 180 19.82 -25.82 25.68
CA ALA A 180 19.21 -26.23 26.95
C ALA A 180 20.10 -27.17 27.76
N ASP A 181 19.90 -27.17 29.07
CA ASP A 181 20.63 -28.06 30.00
C ASP A 181 20.34 -29.56 29.75
N SER A 182 19.17 -29.88 29.19
CA SER A 182 18.76 -31.23 28.85
C SER A 182 17.85 -31.29 27.63
N LEU A 183 17.88 -32.40 26.90
CA LEU A 183 17.12 -32.60 25.69
C LEU A 183 15.66 -33.03 25.98
N PRO A 184 14.67 -32.49 25.23
CA PRO A 184 13.27 -32.85 25.41
C PRO A 184 12.90 -34.19 24.74
N ARG A 185 11.80 -34.79 25.20
CA ARG A 185 11.02 -35.74 24.40
C ARG A 185 10.15 -34.98 23.42
N VAL A 186 10.09 -35.43 22.18
CA VAL A 186 9.43 -34.70 21.09
C VAL A 186 8.22 -35.49 20.58
N SER A 187 7.11 -34.79 20.40
CA SER A 187 5.92 -35.32 19.74
C SER A 187 5.41 -34.30 18.74
N ARG A 188 4.96 -34.75 17.58
CA ARG A 188 4.25 -33.90 16.63
C ARG A 188 2.75 -34.01 16.82
N HIS A 189 2.03 -32.98 16.43
CA HIS A 189 0.58 -33.07 16.35
C HIS A 189 0.15 -33.96 15.16
N VAL A 190 -1.01 -34.59 15.29
CA VAL A 190 -1.75 -35.24 14.20
C VAL A 190 -3.14 -34.63 14.16
N ALA A 191 -3.54 -34.13 12.99
CA ALA A 191 -4.85 -33.52 12.80
C ALA A 191 -5.97 -34.57 12.88
N ASP A 192 -7.13 -34.18 13.43
CA ASP A 192 -8.37 -34.96 13.34
C ASP A 192 -9.22 -34.56 12.12
N ASP A 193 -10.38 -35.19 11.95
CA ASP A 193 -11.31 -34.94 10.84
C ASP A 193 -11.88 -33.50 10.84
N THR A 194 -11.82 -32.79 11.96
CA THR A 194 -12.21 -31.38 12.06
C THR A 194 -11.07 -30.43 11.67
N GLY A 195 -9.87 -30.97 11.47
CA GLY A 195 -8.64 -30.25 11.21
C GLY A 195 -7.98 -29.69 12.48
N ALA A 196 -8.47 -30.01 13.67
CA ALA A 196 -7.86 -29.63 14.95
C ALA A 196 -6.80 -30.66 15.36
N VAL A 197 -6.07 -30.42 16.46
CA VAL A 197 -5.15 -31.43 17.01
C VAL A 197 -5.97 -32.57 17.61
N GLY A 198 -5.89 -33.75 17.01
CA GLY A 198 -6.53 -34.96 17.53
C GLY A 198 -5.68 -35.68 18.57
N ARG A 199 -4.36 -35.78 18.32
CA ARG A 199 -3.42 -36.42 19.24
C ARG A 199 -1.99 -35.91 19.06
N TRP A 200 -1.15 -36.15 20.07
CA TRP A 200 0.29 -36.00 20.01
C TRP A 200 0.94 -37.35 19.71
N GLN A 201 1.70 -37.44 18.64
CA GLN A 201 2.42 -38.64 18.23
C GLN A 201 3.91 -38.46 18.53
N PRO A 202 4.54 -39.33 19.35
CA PRO A 202 5.98 -39.31 19.56
C PRO A 202 6.75 -39.44 18.24
N VAL A 203 7.82 -38.68 18.11
CA VAL A 203 8.70 -38.71 16.93
C VAL A 203 10.13 -38.95 17.40
N ALA A 204 10.86 -39.81 16.69
CA ALA A 204 12.28 -40.01 16.93
C ALA A 204 13.05 -38.79 16.40
N VAL A 205 13.89 -38.22 17.26
CA VAL A 205 14.75 -37.08 16.91
C VAL A 205 16.20 -37.50 17.00
N SER A 206 16.93 -37.27 15.93
CA SER A 206 18.38 -37.42 15.88
C SER A 206 19.02 -36.12 16.34
N TRP A 207 19.71 -36.18 17.48
CA TRP A 207 20.37 -35.01 18.08
C TRP A 207 21.85 -34.97 17.73
N GLN A 208 22.29 -33.82 17.23
CA GLN A 208 23.69 -33.51 16.95
C GLN A 208 24.11 -32.30 17.80
N ALA A 209 25.23 -32.41 18.51
CA ALA A 209 25.77 -31.29 19.27
C ALA A 209 26.36 -30.24 18.33
N GLU A 210 25.96 -28.98 18.51
CA GLU A 210 26.51 -27.81 17.82
C GLU A 210 27.19 -26.90 18.85
N GLY A 211 28.52 -27.04 18.99
CA GLY A 211 29.26 -26.30 20.01
C GLY A 211 29.05 -26.84 21.43
N SER A 212 29.17 -25.97 22.44
CA SER A 212 29.21 -26.38 23.86
C SER A 212 27.84 -26.58 24.51
N SER A 213 26.80 -25.92 24.02
CA SER A 213 25.46 -25.89 24.65
C SER A 213 24.29 -25.97 23.66
N SER A 214 24.52 -25.84 22.36
CA SER A 214 23.46 -25.97 21.34
C SER A 214 23.37 -27.41 20.81
N SER A 215 22.16 -27.83 20.47
CA SER A 215 21.87 -29.12 19.86
C SER A 215 20.88 -28.96 18.71
N LEU A 216 21.26 -29.50 17.55
CA LEU A 216 20.41 -29.64 16.37
C LEU A 216 19.61 -30.94 16.48
N GLY A 217 18.29 -30.84 16.52
CA GLY A 217 17.36 -31.96 16.45
C GLY A 217 16.77 -32.09 15.05
N THR A 218 16.98 -33.23 14.40
CA THR A 218 16.39 -33.57 13.09
C THR A 218 15.41 -34.72 13.21
N PHE A 219 14.30 -34.67 12.48
CA PHE A 219 13.27 -35.70 12.50
C PHE A 219 12.61 -35.90 11.14
N VAL A 220 12.21 -37.13 10.86
CA VAL A 220 11.46 -37.45 9.64
C VAL A 220 9.97 -37.52 9.99
N PRO A 221 9.10 -36.78 9.29
CA PRO A 221 7.66 -36.84 9.53
C PRO A 221 7.07 -38.25 9.29
N GLY A 222 7.65 -39.08 8.42
CA GLY A 222 7.16 -40.44 8.18
C GLY A 222 5.80 -40.47 7.46
N GLY A 223 5.63 -39.57 6.49
CA GLY A 223 4.43 -39.34 5.69
C GLY A 223 3.92 -37.90 5.79
N ALA A 224 2.89 -37.58 4.99
CA ALA A 224 2.34 -36.23 4.86
C ALA A 224 2.01 -35.59 6.22
N TRP A 225 2.69 -34.48 6.52
CA TRP A 225 2.47 -33.73 7.75
C TRP A 225 1.60 -32.51 7.46
N HIS A 226 0.30 -32.67 7.65
CA HIS A 226 -0.66 -31.58 7.47
C HIS A 226 -0.67 -30.64 8.68
N SER A 227 -0.89 -29.34 8.42
CA SER A 227 -1.14 -28.35 9.47
C SER A 227 -2.45 -28.63 10.19
N ALA A 228 -2.63 -28.10 11.40
CA ALA A 228 -3.88 -28.17 12.15
C ALA A 228 -4.29 -26.81 12.72
N PHE A 229 -5.59 -26.64 12.96
CA PHE A 229 -6.06 -25.54 13.81
C PHE A 229 -5.45 -25.69 15.21
N PRO A 230 -4.99 -24.59 15.84
CA PRO A 230 -4.37 -24.60 17.15
C PRO A 230 -5.43 -24.81 18.24
N ARG A 231 -6.03 -26.00 18.27
CA ARG A 231 -7.07 -26.41 19.21
C ARG A 231 -6.84 -27.87 19.58
N TYR A 232 -6.87 -28.17 20.87
CA TYR A 232 -6.66 -29.52 21.41
C TYR A 232 -7.61 -29.77 22.58
N LEU A 233 -8.37 -30.86 22.54
CA LEU A 233 -9.34 -31.25 23.58
C LEU A 233 -10.31 -30.11 23.96
N GLY A 234 -10.83 -29.40 22.96
CA GLY A 234 -11.77 -28.29 23.14
C GLY A 234 -11.13 -26.98 23.64
N ARG A 235 -9.81 -26.93 23.84
CA ARG A 235 -9.09 -25.72 24.26
C ARG A 235 -8.34 -25.10 23.10
N GLU A 236 -8.36 -23.77 23.03
CA GLU A 236 -7.55 -23.03 22.06
C GLU A 236 -6.10 -22.97 22.54
N LEU A 237 -5.18 -23.33 21.65
CA LEU A 237 -3.74 -23.21 21.83
C LEU A 237 -3.30 -21.82 21.35
N ASN A 238 -3.93 -20.78 21.89
CA ASN A 238 -3.64 -19.40 21.54
C ASN A 238 -3.77 -18.51 22.79
N THR A 239 -2.78 -17.66 23.01
CA THR A 239 -2.71 -16.73 24.15
C THR A 239 -2.75 -15.26 23.71
N GLY A 240 -3.32 -14.99 22.54
CA GLY A 240 -3.56 -13.63 22.03
C GLY A 240 -2.94 -13.33 20.68
N ASP A 241 -2.42 -14.33 19.97
CA ASP A 241 -1.93 -14.15 18.60
C ASP A 241 -3.12 -13.96 17.63
N PRO A 242 -3.13 -12.88 16.84
CA PRO A 242 -4.25 -12.54 15.96
C PRO A 242 -4.39 -13.47 14.75
N GLY A 243 -3.30 -14.07 14.26
CA GLY A 243 -3.36 -15.01 13.14
C GLY A 243 -3.93 -16.36 13.58
N LEU A 244 -3.48 -16.88 14.73
CA LEU A 244 -4.09 -18.07 15.34
C LEU A 244 -5.59 -17.85 15.61
N ALA A 245 -5.96 -16.68 16.14
CA ALA A 245 -7.37 -16.33 16.41
C ALA A 245 -8.21 -16.21 15.13
N ALA A 246 -7.58 -15.82 14.01
CA ALA A 246 -8.22 -15.73 12.70
C ALA A 246 -8.32 -17.09 11.98
N GLY A 247 -7.77 -18.16 12.56
CA GLY A 247 -7.89 -19.52 12.03
C GLY A 247 -6.68 -20.00 11.23
N LEU A 248 -5.50 -19.41 11.45
CA LEU A 248 -4.26 -19.93 10.86
C LEU A 248 -4.06 -21.38 11.29
N ARG A 249 -3.90 -22.27 10.30
CA ARG A 249 -3.45 -23.64 10.57
C ARG A 249 -1.92 -23.64 10.69
N VAL A 250 -1.41 -24.37 11.67
CA VAL A 250 0.01 -24.37 12.03
C VAL A 250 0.56 -25.78 12.16
N TRP A 251 1.88 -25.90 12.02
CA TRP A 251 2.63 -27.12 12.31
C TRP A 251 3.17 -27.06 13.73
N MET A 252 2.90 -28.09 14.52
CA MET A 252 3.17 -28.08 15.95
C MET A 252 4.01 -29.27 16.42
N LEU A 253 5.01 -28.97 17.25
CA LEU A 253 5.72 -29.93 18.10
C LEU A 253 5.40 -29.64 19.57
N SER A 254 5.28 -30.70 20.37
CA SER A 254 5.26 -30.66 21.83
C SER A 254 6.60 -31.20 22.32
N LEU A 255 7.38 -30.34 22.97
CA LEU A 255 8.66 -30.66 23.60
C LEU A 255 8.42 -30.83 25.10
N SER A 256 8.65 -32.02 25.64
CA SER A 256 8.41 -32.33 27.06
C SER A 256 9.72 -32.67 27.77
N TRP A 257 10.00 -31.96 28.86
CA TRP A 257 11.22 -32.15 29.63
C TRP A 257 11.03 -33.14 30.78
N PRO A 258 11.78 -34.27 30.80
CA PRO A 258 11.66 -35.24 31.88
C PRO A 258 12.30 -34.76 33.20
N GLN A 259 13.15 -33.74 33.14
CA GLN A 259 13.86 -33.16 34.29
C GLN A 259 13.83 -31.63 34.18
N ALA A 260 14.11 -30.93 35.27
CA ALA A 260 14.21 -29.48 35.22
C ALA A 260 15.34 -29.06 34.27
N SER A 261 15.11 -28.02 33.47
CA SER A 261 16.05 -27.55 32.46
C SER A 261 15.88 -26.06 32.25
N ARG A 262 16.98 -25.34 32.10
CA ARG A 262 16.95 -24.03 31.46
C ARG A 262 16.92 -24.23 29.95
N LEU A 263 16.09 -23.45 29.26
CA LEU A 263 16.05 -23.34 27.81
C LEU A 263 16.36 -21.89 27.45
N ASP A 264 17.52 -21.64 26.87
CA ASP A 264 17.99 -20.31 26.53
C ASP A 264 17.52 -19.87 25.14
N THR A 265 17.61 -20.76 24.15
CA THR A 265 17.19 -20.49 22.77
C THR A 265 16.46 -21.67 22.16
N LEU A 266 15.58 -21.38 21.19
CA LEU A 266 14.87 -22.36 20.38
C LEU A 266 14.54 -21.73 19.03
N ALA A 267 15.01 -22.35 17.95
CA ALA A 267 14.79 -21.92 16.58
C ALA A 267 14.46 -23.12 15.69
N ILE A 268 13.56 -22.95 14.73
CA ILE A 268 13.36 -23.88 13.62
C ILE A 268 14.53 -23.68 12.66
N SER A 269 15.13 -24.75 12.13
CA SER A 269 16.30 -24.58 11.26
C SER A 269 15.96 -23.70 10.04
N PRO A 270 16.69 -22.59 9.82
CA PRO A 270 16.46 -21.71 8.69
C PRO A 270 16.67 -22.44 7.35
N TRP A 271 15.82 -22.13 6.37
CA TRP A 271 15.95 -22.65 5.00
C TRP A 271 16.42 -21.57 4.00
N LEU A 272 16.52 -20.32 4.45
CA LEU A 272 17.13 -19.22 3.71
C LEU A 272 18.56 -19.01 4.17
N ALA A 273 19.44 -18.65 3.25
CA ALA A 273 20.80 -18.26 3.58
C ALA A 273 21.16 -16.91 2.95
N VAL A 274 21.97 -16.12 3.67
CA VAL A 274 22.56 -14.89 3.15
C VAL A 274 24.07 -15.04 3.13
N SER A 275 24.67 -14.85 1.97
CA SER A 275 26.12 -14.92 1.78
C SER A 275 26.65 -13.69 1.04
N GLN A 276 27.96 -13.46 1.10
CA GLN A 276 28.58 -12.41 0.29
C GLN A 276 28.56 -12.81 -1.20
N THR A 277 28.15 -11.89 -2.06
CA THR A 277 28.10 -12.05 -3.52
C THR A 277 28.75 -10.81 -4.16
N GLY A 278 30.05 -10.89 -4.42
CA GLY A 278 30.84 -9.72 -4.87
C GLY A 278 30.97 -8.68 -3.76
N GLN A 279 30.52 -7.45 -4.00
CA GLN A 279 30.50 -6.35 -3.02
C GLN A 279 29.15 -6.20 -2.29
N GLN A 280 28.16 -7.02 -2.63
CA GLN A 280 26.82 -7.00 -2.06
C GLN A 280 26.50 -8.36 -1.41
N GLN A 281 25.31 -8.48 -0.83
CA GLN A 281 24.84 -9.74 -0.28
C GLN A 281 23.98 -10.50 -1.30
N GLY A 282 23.98 -11.82 -1.21
CA GLY A 282 23.13 -12.72 -1.98
C GLY A 282 22.16 -13.45 -1.06
N LEU A 283 20.87 -13.45 -1.40
CA LEU A 283 19.85 -14.31 -0.81
C LEU A 283 19.82 -15.64 -1.57
N ALA A 284 20.21 -16.73 -0.92
CA ALA A 284 20.02 -18.07 -1.46
C ALA A 284 18.64 -18.60 -1.04
N ILE A 285 17.85 -18.99 -2.02
CA ILE A 285 16.51 -19.56 -1.88
C ILE A 285 16.49 -20.92 -2.58
N PRO A 286 16.21 -22.03 -1.87
CA PRO A 286 16.07 -23.35 -2.47
C PRO A 286 14.97 -23.39 -3.54
N GLY A 287 15.14 -24.17 -4.60
CA GLY A 287 14.11 -24.40 -5.62
C GLY A 287 13.27 -25.64 -5.33
N TRP A 288 11.99 -25.62 -5.73
CA TRP A 288 11.08 -26.76 -5.63
C TRP A 288 10.77 -27.35 -7.00
N ASP A 289 10.76 -28.68 -7.08
CA ASP A 289 10.27 -29.40 -8.26
C ASP A 289 9.39 -30.56 -7.78
N PRO A 290 8.09 -30.60 -8.15
CA PRO A 290 7.19 -31.66 -7.70
C PRO A 290 7.63 -33.06 -8.14
N ARG A 291 8.50 -33.19 -9.14
CA ARG A 291 9.06 -34.49 -9.57
C ARG A 291 10.09 -35.05 -8.58
N ASN A 292 10.59 -34.23 -7.66
CA ASN A 292 11.51 -34.67 -6.62
C ASN A 292 10.78 -35.31 -5.43
N ASP A 293 9.51 -34.97 -5.21
CA ASP A 293 8.61 -35.59 -4.22
C ASP A 293 7.87 -36.76 -4.90
N LYS A 294 8.47 -37.94 -4.86
CA LYS A 294 8.03 -39.09 -5.67
C LYS A 294 6.77 -39.73 -5.11
N ASN A 295 6.56 -39.64 -3.80
CA ASN A 295 5.38 -40.17 -3.14
C ASN A 295 4.24 -39.12 -3.02
N SER A 296 4.51 -37.86 -3.36
CA SER A 296 3.58 -36.73 -3.32
C SER A 296 3.02 -36.46 -1.91
N ASP A 297 3.85 -36.65 -0.88
CA ASP A 297 3.49 -36.40 0.52
C ASP A 297 3.82 -34.98 1.01
N GLY A 298 4.42 -34.17 0.13
CA GLY A 298 4.80 -32.78 0.38
C GLY A 298 6.17 -32.60 1.01
N TYR A 299 6.97 -33.67 1.14
CA TYR A 299 8.30 -33.65 1.73
C TYR A 299 9.28 -34.54 0.95
N VAL A 300 10.40 -33.96 0.51
CA VAL A 300 11.49 -34.72 -0.14
C VAL A 300 12.42 -35.29 0.92
N ASP A 301 12.23 -36.57 1.27
CA ASP A 301 13.07 -37.24 2.25
C ASP A 301 14.51 -37.48 1.76
N GLU A 302 15.40 -38.02 2.59
CA GLU A 302 16.79 -38.27 2.19
C GLU A 302 16.95 -39.24 1.02
N HIS A 303 16.05 -40.23 0.92
CA HIS A 303 16.09 -41.15 -0.21
C HIS A 303 15.70 -40.42 -1.49
N GLU A 304 14.55 -39.77 -1.52
CA GLU A 304 14.07 -38.97 -2.64
C GLU A 304 15.08 -37.90 -3.03
N PHE A 305 15.69 -37.24 -2.05
CA PHE A 305 16.73 -36.26 -2.26
C PHE A 305 17.97 -36.87 -2.95
N SER A 306 18.46 -38.01 -2.51
CA SER A 306 19.63 -38.63 -3.14
C SER A 306 19.41 -39.01 -4.62
N VAL A 307 18.15 -39.19 -5.04
CA VAL A 307 17.76 -39.61 -6.40
C VAL A 307 16.78 -38.66 -7.08
N ARG A 308 16.93 -37.35 -6.82
CA ARG A 308 16.09 -36.28 -7.41
C ARG A 308 16.12 -36.29 -8.93
N ALA A 309 14.96 -36.04 -9.53
CA ALA A 309 14.84 -35.85 -10.98
C ALA A 309 15.45 -34.51 -11.43
N ASN A 310 15.28 -33.47 -10.61
CA ASN A 310 15.88 -32.16 -10.81
C ASN A 310 16.85 -31.86 -9.66
N VAL A 311 18.15 -32.01 -9.94
CA VAL A 311 19.22 -31.79 -8.94
C VAL A 311 19.45 -30.31 -8.64
N SER A 312 18.99 -29.41 -9.50
CA SER A 312 19.07 -27.95 -9.31
C SER A 312 18.00 -27.43 -8.36
N ALA A 313 17.05 -28.26 -7.92
CA ALA A 313 16.04 -27.93 -6.92
C ALA A 313 16.35 -28.67 -5.62
N SER A 314 16.72 -27.93 -4.57
CA SER A 314 17.12 -28.49 -3.27
C SER A 314 16.11 -28.29 -2.14
N ALA A 315 14.98 -27.63 -2.39
CA ALA A 315 13.92 -27.51 -1.38
C ALA A 315 13.42 -28.90 -0.96
N ARG A 316 13.32 -29.10 0.35
CA ARG A 316 12.73 -30.29 0.99
C ARG A 316 11.22 -30.16 1.14
N PHE A 317 10.73 -28.95 1.34
CA PHE A 317 9.31 -28.61 1.36
C PHE A 317 9.02 -27.52 0.34
N ARG A 318 7.85 -27.58 -0.31
CA ARG A 318 7.42 -26.60 -1.33
C ARG A 318 7.53 -25.14 -0.85
N HIS A 319 7.17 -24.85 0.39
CA HIS A 319 7.21 -23.48 0.95
C HIS A 319 8.61 -22.85 0.94
N GLN A 320 9.68 -23.67 0.96
CA GLN A 320 11.07 -23.17 0.97
C GLN A 320 11.47 -22.55 -0.37
N ALA A 321 10.68 -22.76 -1.42
CA ALA A 321 10.89 -22.18 -2.73
C ALA A 321 10.05 -20.94 -3.01
N ARG A 322 9.25 -20.46 -2.05
CA ARG A 322 8.39 -19.29 -2.27
C ARG A 322 9.19 -18.07 -2.72
N LEU A 323 8.67 -17.33 -3.69
CA LEU A 323 9.29 -16.10 -4.19
C LEU A 323 9.30 -15.01 -3.13
N ILE A 324 10.46 -14.72 -2.56
CA ILE A 324 10.71 -13.58 -1.68
C ILE A 324 11.51 -12.52 -2.47
N PRO A 325 11.01 -11.29 -2.63
CA PRO A 325 11.76 -10.24 -3.30
C PRO A 325 12.92 -9.76 -2.41
N ALA A 326 14.00 -9.35 -3.05
CA ALA A 326 15.25 -8.94 -2.40
C ALA A 326 15.55 -7.43 -2.55
N GLY A 327 14.83 -6.75 -3.46
CA GLY A 327 14.97 -5.31 -3.74
C GLY A 327 13.82 -4.45 -3.17
N TYR A 328 14.15 -3.25 -2.69
CA TYR A 328 13.20 -2.21 -2.22
C TYR A 328 12.09 -2.69 -1.26
N LEU A 329 12.41 -3.65 -0.39
CA LEU A 329 11.56 -4.01 0.75
C LEU A 329 11.46 -2.84 1.73
N TRP A 330 10.29 -2.64 2.33
CA TRP A 330 10.16 -1.68 3.43
C TRP A 330 10.91 -2.20 4.66
N PRO A 331 11.58 -1.31 5.43
CA PRO A 331 12.21 -1.72 6.68
C PRO A 331 11.23 -2.45 7.62
N GLY A 332 11.64 -3.59 8.17
CA GLY A 332 10.81 -4.37 9.10
C GLY A 332 9.75 -5.25 8.43
N THR A 333 9.76 -5.38 7.10
CA THR A 333 8.79 -6.21 6.36
C THR A 333 9.44 -7.42 5.68
N CYS A 334 8.66 -8.46 5.45
CA CYS A 334 9.00 -9.60 4.62
C CYS A 334 7.71 -10.11 3.99
N TRP A 335 7.73 -10.45 2.70
CA TRP A 335 6.57 -11.00 2.03
C TRP A 335 6.93 -11.96 0.91
N TYR A 336 5.97 -12.82 0.59
CA TYR A 336 5.97 -13.70 -0.57
C TYR A 336 5.15 -13.10 -1.71
N ARG A 337 5.48 -13.47 -2.95
CA ARG A 337 4.64 -13.19 -4.12
C ARG A 337 3.48 -14.17 -4.22
N VAL A 338 2.31 -13.60 -4.49
CA VAL A 338 1.05 -14.34 -4.65
C VAL A 338 1.03 -15.01 -6.02
N ASN A 339 0.59 -16.26 -6.09
CA ASN A 339 0.27 -16.89 -7.37
C ASN A 339 -1.12 -16.45 -7.83
N LEU A 340 -1.18 -15.82 -9.00
CA LEU A 340 -2.42 -15.29 -9.57
C LEU A 340 -2.96 -16.15 -10.73
N LEU A 341 -2.46 -17.38 -10.87
CA LEU A 341 -2.92 -18.33 -11.89
C LEU A 341 -3.90 -19.39 -11.36
N ASP A 342 -3.86 -19.71 -10.06
CA ASP A 342 -4.78 -20.71 -9.50
C ASP A 342 -6.18 -20.11 -9.27
N SER A 343 -7.15 -20.53 -10.08
CA SER A 343 -8.50 -19.98 -10.03
C SER A 343 -9.27 -20.30 -8.75
N ALA A 344 -8.99 -21.45 -8.12
CA ALA A 344 -9.69 -21.89 -6.92
C ALA A 344 -9.22 -21.05 -5.72
N PHE A 345 -7.91 -20.92 -5.54
CA PHE A 345 -7.30 -20.08 -4.51
C PHE A 345 -7.64 -18.60 -4.73
N ASN A 346 -7.55 -18.09 -5.97
CA ASN A 346 -7.90 -16.69 -6.27
C ASN A 346 -9.36 -16.36 -5.97
N THR A 347 -10.27 -17.33 -6.10
CA THR A 347 -11.66 -17.15 -5.69
C THR A 347 -11.77 -16.93 -4.18
N LEU A 348 -11.05 -17.71 -3.37
CA LEU A 348 -10.98 -17.49 -1.92
C LEU A 348 -10.32 -16.15 -1.60
N HIS A 349 -9.23 -15.82 -2.29
CA HIS A 349 -8.52 -14.55 -2.10
C HIS A 349 -9.39 -13.33 -2.41
N ALA A 350 -10.21 -13.38 -3.46
CA ALA A 350 -11.14 -12.30 -3.75
C ALA A 350 -12.32 -12.25 -2.75
N GLN A 351 -12.76 -13.40 -2.22
CA GLN A 351 -13.76 -13.47 -1.14
C GLN A 351 -13.25 -12.88 0.18
N TRP A 352 -11.95 -12.97 0.48
CA TRP A 352 -11.36 -12.26 1.63
C TRP A 352 -11.65 -10.76 1.57
N TYR A 353 -11.39 -10.13 0.41
CA TYR A 353 -11.66 -8.70 0.25
C TYR A 353 -13.15 -8.38 0.36
N GLN A 354 -14.02 -9.22 -0.21
CA GLN A 354 -15.46 -9.06 -0.02
C GLN A 354 -15.85 -9.09 1.47
N GLN A 355 -15.37 -10.09 2.22
CA GLN A 355 -15.68 -10.25 3.62
C GLN A 355 -15.12 -9.08 4.45
N ASP A 356 -13.85 -8.74 4.27
CA ASP A 356 -13.17 -7.72 5.04
C ASP A 356 -13.77 -6.33 4.80
N TRP A 357 -14.04 -5.98 3.54
CA TRP A 357 -14.65 -4.70 3.19
C TRP A 357 -16.07 -4.58 3.72
N GLN A 358 -16.88 -5.63 3.62
CA GLN A 358 -18.24 -5.64 4.19
C GLN A 358 -18.23 -5.49 5.72
N ARG A 359 -17.28 -6.17 6.40
CA ARG A 359 -17.11 -6.10 7.85
C ARG A 359 -16.73 -4.68 8.30
N GLN A 360 -15.87 -4.01 7.55
CA GLN A 360 -15.40 -2.66 7.83
C GLN A 360 -16.31 -1.55 7.29
N GLY A 361 -17.30 -1.88 6.46
CA GLY A 361 -18.18 -0.89 5.83
C GLY A 361 -17.52 -0.07 4.72
N LEU A 362 -16.52 -0.65 4.05
CA LEU A 362 -15.71 0.03 3.03
C LEU A 362 -16.38 0.01 1.66
N SER A 363 -16.16 1.08 0.89
CA SER A 363 -16.60 1.21 -0.50
C SER A 363 -15.64 0.52 -1.49
N GLY A 364 -14.41 0.25 -1.07
CA GLY A 364 -13.36 -0.39 -1.86
C GLY A 364 -12.07 -0.48 -1.05
N ALA A 365 -10.93 -0.56 -1.74
CA ALA A 365 -9.61 -0.44 -1.12
C ALA A 365 -8.61 0.14 -2.12
N TYR A 366 -7.53 0.72 -1.59
CA TYR A 366 -6.39 1.12 -2.40
C TYR A 366 -5.24 0.13 -2.24
N ASN A 367 -4.74 -0.33 -3.38
CA ASN A 367 -3.63 -1.26 -3.49
C ASN A 367 -2.33 -0.47 -3.53
N ASP A 368 -1.51 -0.67 -2.52
CA ASP A 368 -0.23 0.02 -2.39
C ASP A 368 0.89 -0.79 -3.05
N ASP A 369 2.05 -0.16 -3.29
CA ASP A 369 3.21 -0.81 -3.92
C ASP A 369 2.94 -1.46 -5.30
N MET A 370 2.00 -0.93 -6.09
CA MET A 370 1.56 -1.56 -7.34
C MET A 370 2.64 -1.68 -8.44
N ALA A 371 3.79 -1.01 -8.28
CA ALA A 371 4.97 -1.18 -9.14
C ALA A 371 5.97 -2.25 -8.64
N LYS A 372 5.72 -2.87 -7.48
CA LYS A 372 6.53 -3.96 -6.92
C LYS A 372 6.03 -5.31 -7.43
N LEU A 373 6.25 -5.55 -8.71
CA LEU A 373 5.81 -6.76 -9.42
C LEU A 373 6.93 -7.83 -9.42
N LEU A 374 7.22 -8.44 -10.56
CA LEU A 374 8.27 -9.45 -10.77
C LEU A 374 9.49 -8.92 -11.52
N GLY A 375 9.64 -7.60 -11.67
CA GLY A 375 10.75 -6.97 -12.40
C GLY A 375 12.07 -6.94 -11.62
N ASP A 376 13.10 -6.40 -12.27
CA ASP A 376 14.47 -6.32 -11.76
C ASP A 376 14.61 -5.42 -10.51
N ASN A 377 13.66 -4.52 -10.30
CA ASN A 377 13.52 -3.73 -9.09
C ASN A 377 13.25 -4.62 -7.86
N GLN A 378 12.63 -5.78 -8.03
CA GLN A 378 12.31 -6.69 -6.94
C GLN A 378 13.21 -7.94 -6.92
N PHE A 379 13.66 -8.39 -8.09
CA PHE A 379 14.40 -9.63 -8.28
C PHE A 379 15.64 -9.43 -9.16
N LYS A 380 16.76 -9.05 -8.55
CA LYS A 380 18.07 -9.05 -9.25
C LYS A 380 18.70 -10.43 -9.18
N VAL A 381 18.39 -11.30 -10.13
CA VAL A 381 18.87 -12.69 -10.16
C VAL A 381 20.35 -12.76 -10.51
N VAL A 382 21.12 -13.49 -9.70
CA VAL A 382 22.54 -13.82 -9.93
C VAL A 382 22.67 -15.20 -10.57
N SER A 383 21.89 -16.17 -10.09
CA SER A 383 21.79 -17.53 -10.64
C SER A 383 20.40 -18.12 -10.39
N GLY A 384 19.97 -19.06 -11.22
CA GLY A 384 18.65 -19.69 -11.15
C GLY A 384 17.54 -18.72 -11.59
N GLY A 385 16.49 -18.60 -10.78
CA GLY A 385 15.44 -17.58 -10.91
C GLY A 385 14.24 -18.00 -11.75
N LYS A 386 14.23 -19.20 -12.33
CA LYS A 386 13.06 -19.74 -13.02
C LYS A 386 11.88 -19.90 -12.06
N ILE A 387 10.69 -19.48 -12.49
CA ILE A 387 9.45 -19.59 -11.71
C ILE A 387 8.72 -20.88 -12.12
N ASN A 388 8.12 -21.61 -11.19
CA ASN A 388 7.38 -22.84 -11.49
C ASN A 388 6.07 -22.57 -12.22
N GLU A 389 5.33 -21.58 -11.75
CA GLU A 389 3.99 -21.25 -12.24
C GLU A 389 4.04 -20.40 -13.53
N LEU A 390 5.20 -19.83 -13.87
CA LEU A 390 5.38 -18.95 -15.02
C LEU A 390 6.53 -19.41 -15.93
N PRO A 391 6.41 -19.27 -17.26
CA PRO A 391 7.47 -19.68 -18.19
C PRO A 391 8.64 -18.68 -18.26
N TYR A 392 8.91 -17.95 -17.18
CA TYR A 392 9.86 -16.85 -17.13
C TYR A 392 10.80 -16.93 -15.93
N VAL A 393 11.85 -16.12 -16.01
CA VAL A 393 12.79 -15.88 -14.91
C VAL A 393 12.34 -14.62 -14.17
N ALA A 394 12.32 -14.66 -12.85
CA ALA A 394 12.05 -13.48 -12.02
C ALA A 394 13.08 -12.38 -12.34
N GLY A 395 12.67 -11.12 -12.33
CA GLY A 395 13.50 -9.98 -12.72
C GLY A 395 13.42 -9.61 -14.19
N SER A 396 12.82 -10.46 -15.04
CA SER A 396 12.64 -10.15 -16.46
C SER A 396 11.43 -9.25 -16.72
N GLN A 397 11.51 -8.43 -17.77
CA GLN A 397 10.40 -7.58 -18.21
C GLN A 397 9.16 -8.39 -18.59
N GLN A 398 9.34 -9.58 -19.19
CA GLN A 398 8.26 -10.49 -19.55
C GLN A 398 7.55 -11.05 -18.31
N ALA A 399 8.30 -11.49 -17.28
CA ALA A 399 7.72 -11.93 -16.02
C ALA A 399 6.92 -10.80 -15.35
N GLU A 400 7.45 -9.58 -15.37
CA GLU A 400 6.78 -8.41 -14.79
C GLU A 400 5.46 -8.10 -15.51
N TYR A 401 5.49 -8.02 -16.84
CA TYR A 401 4.33 -7.70 -17.67
C TYR A 401 3.22 -8.76 -17.57
N ASP A 402 3.56 -10.05 -17.69
CA ASP A 402 2.56 -11.12 -17.63
C ASP A 402 1.97 -11.28 -16.23
N TYR A 403 2.75 -11.05 -15.17
CA TYR A 403 2.22 -11.01 -13.82
C TYR A 403 1.29 -9.81 -13.60
N ALA A 404 1.61 -8.65 -14.18
CA ALA A 404 0.72 -7.49 -14.15
C ALA A 404 -0.63 -7.76 -14.86
N MET A 405 -0.60 -8.52 -15.97
CA MET A 405 -1.82 -8.99 -16.64
C MET A 405 -2.66 -9.92 -15.75
N GLN A 406 -2.02 -10.83 -15.01
CA GLN A 406 -2.72 -11.71 -14.07
C GLN A 406 -3.32 -10.92 -12.90
N LEU A 407 -2.58 -9.94 -12.37
CA LEU A 407 -3.07 -9.02 -11.36
C LEU A 407 -4.31 -8.25 -11.84
N ALA A 408 -4.32 -7.79 -13.09
CA ALA A 408 -5.50 -7.16 -13.68
C ALA A 408 -6.71 -8.11 -13.67
N GLY A 409 -6.50 -9.38 -14.06
CA GLY A 409 -7.53 -10.42 -14.03
C GLY A 409 -8.09 -10.67 -12.63
N PHE A 410 -7.20 -10.82 -11.63
CA PHE A 410 -7.59 -10.98 -10.23
C PHE A 410 -8.36 -9.78 -9.69
N LEU A 411 -7.88 -8.55 -9.94
CA LEU A 411 -8.56 -7.33 -9.51
C LEU A 411 -9.94 -7.18 -10.16
N LYS A 412 -10.11 -7.65 -11.41
CA LYS A 412 -11.42 -7.69 -12.07
C LYS A 412 -12.36 -8.68 -11.37
N GLN A 413 -11.86 -9.82 -10.90
CA GLN A 413 -12.62 -10.76 -10.09
C GLN A 413 -13.03 -10.12 -8.74
N VAL A 414 -12.12 -9.41 -8.06
CA VAL A 414 -12.43 -8.65 -6.85
C VAL A 414 -13.54 -7.64 -7.10
N LYS A 415 -13.47 -6.85 -8.20
CA LYS A 415 -14.54 -5.90 -8.55
C LYS A 415 -15.87 -6.61 -8.80
N SER A 416 -15.87 -7.73 -9.51
CA SER A 416 -17.08 -8.49 -9.78
C SER A 416 -17.75 -9.01 -8.51
N LEU A 417 -16.98 -9.47 -7.51
CA LEU A 417 -17.51 -10.02 -6.27
C LEU A 417 -17.95 -8.93 -5.28
N THR A 418 -17.23 -7.82 -5.24
CA THR A 418 -17.47 -6.74 -4.28
C THR A 418 -18.47 -5.70 -4.81
N GLY A 419 -18.62 -5.58 -6.12
CA GLY A 419 -19.38 -4.52 -6.77
C GLY A 419 -18.74 -3.13 -6.65
N THR A 420 -17.47 -3.05 -6.22
CA THR A 420 -16.80 -1.76 -5.99
C THR A 420 -16.63 -0.96 -7.29
N ARG A 421 -16.71 0.36 -7.16
CA ARG A 421 -16.31 1.37 -8.15
C ARG A 421 -15.21 2.30 -7.61
N TRP A 422 -14.56 1.84 -6.55
CA TRP A 422 -13.55 2.53 -5.76
C TRP A 422 -12.37 1.60 -5.52
N LEU A 423 -11.99 0.82 -6.55
CA LEU A 423 -10.72 0.10 -6.52
C LEU A 423 -9.62 1.09 -6.86
N ALA A 424 -8.71 1.31 -5.93
CA ALA A 424 -7.68 2.33 -6.04
C ALA A 424 -6.28 1.72 -6.16
N ALA A 425 -5.33 2.47 -6.72
CA ALA A 425 -3.92 2.11 -6.75
C ALA A 425 -3.05 3.31 -6.34
N ASN A 426 -2.06 3.06 -5.47
CA ASN A 426 -0.99 4.04 -5.23
C ASN A 426 0.05 3.94 -6.34
N ILE A 427 0.22 5.04 -7.08
CA ILE A 427 1.18 5.14 -8.18
C ILE A 427 2.16 6.30 -7.98
N SER A 428 2.10 6.99 -6.83
CA SER A 428 2.92 8.17 -6.55
C SER A 428 2.95 9.14 -7.75
N GLU A 429 4.13 9.44 -8.29
CA GLU A 429 4.34 10.36 -9.42
C GLU A 429 4.47 9.63 -10.77
N LEU A 430 4.17 8.33 -10.84
CA LEU A 430 4.39 7.50 -12.02
C LEU A 430 3.45 7.90 -13.18
N ASN A 431 4.03 8.16 -14.35
CA ASN A 431 3.26 8.28 -15.58
C ASN A 431 2.99 6.89 -16.18
N LEU A 432 1.73 6.45 -16.12
CA LEU A 432 1.32 5.09 -16.50
C LEU A 432 1.53 4.76 -17.98
N TRP A 433 1.59 5.76 -18.86
CA TRP A 433 1.86 5.56 -20.28
C TRP A 433 3.36 5.46 -20.59
N HIS A 434 4.20 5.83 -19.63
CA HIS A 434 5.64 5.74 -19.76
C HIS A 434 6.24 4.51 -19.07
N TYR A 435 5.43 3.77 -18.30
CA TYR A 435 5.84 2.59 -17.54
C TYR A 435 5.42 1.30 -18.24
N GLU A 436 6.36 0.70 -18.99
CA GLU A 436 6.09 -0.45 -19.87
C GLU A 436 5.63 -1.71 -19.14
N ALA A 437 6.02 -1.87 -17.87
CA ALA A 437 5.61 -3.00 -17.04
C ALA A 437 4.10 -3.04 -16.77
N TRP A 438 3.39 -1.92 -16.97
CA TRP A 438 1.95 -1.84 -16.73
C TRP A 438 1.15 -1.97 -18.03
N PRO A 439 0.49 -3.12 -18.23
CA PRO A 439 -0.34 -3.31 -19.40
C PRO A 439 -1.61 -2.45 -19.33
N PRO A 440 -2.24 -2.13 -20.48
CA PRO A 440 -3.53 -1.44 -20.52
C PRO A 440 -4.59 -2.09 -19.64
N ALA A 441 -4.66 -3.43 -19.59
CA ALA A 441 -5.63 -4.15 -18.77
C ALA A 441 -5.51 -3.84 -17.27
N LEU A 442 -4.29 -3.63 -16.76
CA LEU A 442 -4.08 -3.27 -15.35
C LEU A 442 -4.49 -1.82 -15.08
N ARG A 443 -4.30 -0.92 -16.05
CA ARG A 443 -4.78 0.46 -15.93
C ARG A 443 -6.31 0.50 -15.95
N GLU A 444 -6.95 -0.22 -16.86
CA GLU A 444 -8.41 -0.22 -17.08
C GLU A 444 -9.23 -0.83 -15.93
N VAL A 445 -8.62 -1.64 -15.06
CA VAL A 445 -9.34 -2.22 -13.92
C VAL A 445 -9.42 -1.28 -12.71
N ILE A 446 -8.54 -0.29 -12.61
CA ILE A 446 -8.47 0.66 -11.50
C ILE A 446 -9.44 1.82 -11.73
N ASP A 447 -10.12 2.27 -10.67
CA ASP A 447 -11.08 3.39 -10.73
C ASP A 447 -10.49 4.72 -10.21
N VAL A 448 -9.47 4.62 -9.35
CA VAL A 448 -8.95 5.74 -8.56
C VAL A 448 -7.43 5.67 -8.39
N TRP A 449 -6.76 6.78 -8.60
CA TRP A 449 -5.30 6.87 -8.57
C TRP A 449 -4.83 7.73 -7.39
N LEU A 450 -4.11 7.14 -6.45
CA LEU A 450 -3.44 7.88 -5.38
C LEU A 450 -2.09 8.38 -5.90
N ARG A 451 -1.91 9.70 -5.93
CA ARG A 451 -0.74 10.39 -6.47
C ARG A 451 0.08 11.03 -5.35
N GLU A 452 0.84 10.21 -4.65
CA GLU A 452 1.73 10.63 -3.56
C GLU A 452 2.86 11.53 -4.06
N HIS A 453 3.12 12.62 -3.32
CA HIS A 453 4.11 13.65 -3.64
C HIS A 453 3.92 14.37 -4.98
N TYR A 454 2.75 14.26 -5.59
CA TYR A 454 2.56 14.76 -6.95
C TYR A 454 2.85 16.24 -7.10
N LEU A 455 2.48 17.08 -6.13
CA LEU A 455 2.73 18.52 -6.19
C LEU A 455 3.63 18.98 -5.06
N THR A 456 4.56 19.89 -5.36
CA THR A 456 5.45 20.53 -4.40
C THR A 456 5.60 22.02 -4.75
N PRO A 457 5.74 22.95 -3.78
CA PRO A 457 5.89 24.38 -4.06
C PRO A 457 6.94 24.69 -5.12
N ALA A 458 8.12 24.06 -5.02
CA ALA A 458 9.22 24.22 -5.97
C ALA A 458 9.27 23.15 -7.08
N ILE A 459 8.12 22.67 -7.55
CA ILE A 459 8.01 21.61 -8.57
C ILE A 459 8.71 21.93 -9.90
N GLY A 460 8.79 23.21 -10.27
CA GLY A 460 9.39 23.67 -11.53
C GLY A 460 8.47 23.47 -12.75
N LEU A 461 8.56 24.39 -13.71
CA LEU A 461 7.73 24.41 -14.92
C LEU A 461 8.00 23.20 -15.81
N GLY A 462 9.26 22.79 -15.95
CA GLY A 462 9.63 21.65 -16.79
C GLY A 462 9.02 20.33 -16.33
N ARG A 463 8.81 20.17 -15.02
CA ARG A 463 8.11 19.02 -14.46
C ARG A 463 6.60 19.14 -14.59
N LEU A 464 6.04 20.32 -14.26
CA LEU A 464 4.60 20.59 -14.40
C LEU A 464 4.09 20.32 -15.81
N GLN A 465 4.84 20.73 -16.84
CA GLN A 465 4.46 20.52 -18.24
C GLN A 465 4.55 19.04 -18.70
N ARG A 466 5.12 18.14 -17.90
CA ARG A 466 5.17 16.68 -18.16
C ARG A 466 4.11 15.88 -17.40
N TYR A 467 3.31 16.56 -16.58
CA TYR A 467 2.27 15.98 -15.72
C TYR A 467 0.88 15.97 -16.38
N TRP A 468 0.87 15.86 -17.71
CA TRP A 468 -0.35 15.75 -18.51
C TRP A 468 -1.15 14.48 -18.22
N ASP A 469 -0.52 13.48 -17.61
CA ASP A 469 -1.10 12.17 -17.37
C ASP A 469 -2.27 12.21 -16.37
N ASN A 470 -2.32 13.19 -15.46
CA ASN A 470 -3.53 13.44 -14.66
C ASN A 470 -4.76 13.78 -15.54
N PHE A 471 -4.57 14.57 -16.60
CA PHE A 471 -5.65 14.91 -17.54
C PHE A 471 -6.01 13.73 -18.45
N ALA A 472 -5.05 12.83 -18.69
CA ALA A 472 -5.32 11.58 -19.40
C ALA A 472 -6.17 10.62 -18.58
N LEU A 473 -5.89 10.49 -17.28
CA LEU A 473 -6.70 9.71 -16.34
C LEU A 473 -8.14 10.27 -16.28
N ALA A 474 -8.27 11.60 -16.14
CA ALA A 474 -9.57 12.28 -16.20
C ALA A 474 -10.32 12.02 -17.52
N GLY A 475 -9.61 12.04 -18.65
CA GLY A 475 -10.15 11.71 -19.98
C GLY A 475 -10.71 10.27 -20.07
N GLN A 476 -10.23 9.37 -19.22
CA GLN A 476 -10.72 7.98 -19.10
C GLN A 476 -11.85 7.82 -18.08
N GLN A 477 -12.31 8.92 -17.47
CA GLN A 477 -13.31 8.95 -16.39
C GLN A 477 -12.81 8.39 -15.04
N ASP A 478 -11.50 8.25 -14.90
CA ASP A 478 -10.88 7.82 -13.65
C ASP A 478 -10.83 8.97 -12.64
N LYS A 479 -10.68 8.62 -11.36
CA LYS A 479 -10.47 9.60 -10.28
C LYS A 479 -9.00 9.66 -9.89
N SER A 480 -8.57 10.80 -9.35
CA SER A 480 -7.23 10.97 -8.79
C SER A 480 -7.28 11.67 -7.44
N LEU A 481 -6.66 11.09 -6.41
CA LEU A 481 -6.25 11.86 -5.24
C LEU A 481 -4.89 12.47 -5.54
N ILE A 482 -4.82 13.79 -5.48
CA ILE A 482 -3.59 14.55 -5.74
C ILE A 482 -3.05 15.05 -4.40
N MET A 483 -1.86 14.57 -4.02
CA MET A 483 -1.18 15.01 -2.81
C MET A 483 -0.28 16.21 -3.13
N ALA A 484 -0.57 17.35 -2.49
CA ALA A 484 0.33 18.48 -2.44
C ALA A 484 1.17 18.40 -1.17
N SER A 485 2.49 18.53 -1.33
CA SER A 485 3.44 18.42 -0.23
C SER A 485 4.28 19.67 -0.07
N THR A 486 4.64 20.02 1.16
CA THR A 486 5.55 21.14 1.48
C THR A 486 7.03 20.82 1.20
N LYS A 487 7.33 19.63 0.66
CA LYS A 487 8.67 19.21 0.23
C LYS A 487 9.32 20.23 -0.70
N GLY A 488 10.58 20.58 -0.42
CA GLY A 488 11.35 21.53 -1.22
C GLY A 488 10.82 22.96 -1.14
N GLY A 489 9.84 23.24 -0.26
CA GLY A 489 9.23 24.53 -0.04
C GLY A 489 9.98 25.43 0.94
N ARG A 490 9.36 26.58 1.23
CA ARG A 490 9.86 27.58 2.19
C ARG A 490 9.93 27.02 3.61
N SER A 491 9.00 26.17 3.97
CA SER A 491 8.92 25.58 5.30
C SER A 491 10.07 24.62 5.59
N GLN A 492 10.68 24.04 4.56
CA GLN A 492 11.90 23.24 4.72
C GLN A 492 13.12 24.12 5.02
N LEU A 493 13.15 25.35 4.48
CA LEU A 493 14.21 26.33 4.73
C LEU A 493 14.04 27.04 6.08
N SER A 494 12.78 27.28 6.47
CA SER A 494 12.39 28.00 7.68
C SER A 494 11.35 27.23 8.51
N PRO A 495 11.70 26.06 9.10
CA PRO A 495 10.72 25.16 9.73
C PRO A 495 10.01 25.72 10.97
N ARG A 496 10.55 26.78 11.58
CA ARG A 496 9.92 27.46 12.73
C ARG A 496 9.00 28.61 12.34
N ASP A 497 8.96 28.99 11.07
CA ASP A 497 8.17 30.11 10.58
C ASP A 497 6.81 29.64 10.07
N LEU A 498 5.75 29.91 10.83
CA LEU A 498 4.37 29.55 10.46
C LEU A 498 3.97 30.15 9.10
N SER A 499 4.46 31.34 8.76
CA SER A 499 4.13 31.95 7.47
C SER A 499 4.72 31.18 6.30
N ALA A 500 5.90 30.55 6.48
CA ALA A 500 6.51 29.70 5.46
C ALA A 500 5.67 28.44 5.19
N TRP A 501 5.14 27.81 6.25
CA TRP A 501 4.23 26.67 6.14
C TRP A 501 2.92 27.05 5.44
N GLN A 502 2.30 28.16 5.85
CA GLN A 502 1.06 28.64 5.27
C GLN A 502 1.22 28.97 3.78
N GLN A 503 2.34 29.60 3.38
CA GLN A 503 2.64 29.90 1.98
C GLN A 503 2.85 28.64 1.12
N ASP A 504 3.52 27.61 1.66
CA ASP A 504 3.70 26.36 0.94
C ASP A 504 2.37 25.60 0.79
N ILE A 505 1.50 25.62 1.81
CA ILE A 505 0.15 25.03 1.74
C ILE A 505 -0.74 25.81 0.75
N GLU A 506 -0.73 27.14 0.78
CA GLU A 506 -1.42 28.00 -0.19
C GLU A 506 -0.94 27.69 -1.62
N THR A 507 0.38 27.61 -1.81
CA THR A 507 0.96 27.27 -3.11
C THR A 507 0.59 25.85 -3.54
N GLY A 508 0.59 24.89 -2.62
CA GLY A 508 0.15 23.52 -2.88
C GLY A 508 -1.31 23.45 -3.34
N LEU A 509 -2.20 24.21 -2.71
CA LEU A 509 -3.60 24.29 -3.11
C LEU A 509 -3.77 25.00 -4.48
N ALA A 510 -3.01 26.07 -4.75
CA ALA A 510 -3.02 26.73 -6.05
C ALA A 510 -2.54 25.77 -7.17
N LEU A 511 -1.43 25.06 -6.94
CA LEU A 511 -0.95 24.02 -7.87
C LEU A 511 -2.00 22.93 -8.07
N TYR A 512 -2.67 22.48 -7.01
CA TYR A 512 -3.76 21.52 -7.12
C TYR A 512 -4.90 22.03 -8.00
N TYR A 513 -5.31 23.29 -7.84
CA TYR A 513 -6.35 23.88 -8.68
C TYR A 513 -5.92 24.04 -10.15
N LEU A 514 -4.62 24.05 -10.47
CA LEU A 514 -4.21 23.89 -11.86
C LEU A 514 -4.60 22.50 -12.40
N PHE A 515 -4.51 21.44 -11.61
CA PHE A 515 -4.85 20.07 -12.03
C PHE A 515 -6.30 19.64 -11.79
N ASN A 516 -7.07 20.39 -10.99
CA ASN A 516 -8.42 20.02 -10.57
C ASN A 516 -9.37 19.72 -11.76
N VAL A 517 -10.02 18.56 -11.73
CA VAL A 517 -11.15 18.21 -12.58
C VAL A 517 -12.30 17.87 -11.65
N PRO A 518 -13.29 18.78 -11.46
CA PRO A 518 -14.36 18.60 -10.49
C PRO A 518 -15.06 17.24 -10.63
N GLY A 519 -15.28 16.54 -9.51
CA GLY A 519 -15.85 15.19 -9.47
C GLY A 519 -14.89 14.06 -9.83
N GLN A 520 -13.68 14.36 -10.29
CA GLN A 520 -12.65 13.37 -10.61
C GLN A 520 -11.38 13.54 -9.77
N THR A 521 -11.03 14.76 -9.35
CA THR A 521 -9.85 14.99 -8.50
C THR A 521 -10.22 15.29 -7.05
N TYR A 522 -9.38 14.84 -6.12
CA TYR A 522 -9.50 15.09 -4.68
C TYR A 522 -8.19 15.65 -4.13
N TYR A 523 -8.29 16.71 -3.33
CA TYR A 523 -7.15 17.36 -2.70
C TYR A 523 -6.77 16.69 -1.39
N HIS A 524 -5.47 16.48 -1.19
CA HIS A 524 -4.90 16.16 0.10
C HIS A 524 -3.59 16.92 0.29
N SER A 525 -3.38 17.48 1.48
CA SER A 525 -2.15 18.18 1.86
C SER A 525 -1.33 17.28 2.77
N TRP A 526 -0.09 16.98 2.39
CA TRP A 526 0.73 15.97 3.07
C TRP A 526 2.20 16.42 3.25
N ASN A 527 2.74 16.29 4.46
CA ASN A 527 4.10 16.72 4.77
C ASN A 527 5.10 15.55 4.80
N GLN A 528 6.22 15.73 4.08
CA GLN A 528 7.28 14.75 3.79
C GLN A 528 7.94 14.07 5.00
N SER A 529 7.88 14.66 6.17
CA SER A 529 8.82 14.27 7.22
C SER A 529 8.25 13.32 8.28
N TYR A 530 7.02 12.79 8.15
CA TYR A 530 6.35 12.06 9.24
C TYR A 530 5.51 10.85 8.83
N ARG A 531 5.29 9.97 9.81
CA ARG A 531 4.30 8.89 9.72
C ARG A 531 2.91 9.48 9.46
N TYR A 532 2.19 8.86 8.52
CA TYR A 532 0.76 9.07 8.26
C TYR A 532 -0.06 9.06 9.56
N GLY A 533 -1.21 9.74 9.52
CA GLY A 533 -2.20 9.75 10.58
C GLY A 533 -2.53 11.11 11.15
N SER A 534 -3.48 11.08 12.07
CA SER A 534 -4.17 12.22 12.69
C SER A 534 -3.59 12.62 14.05
N GLY A 535 -2.52 11.96 14.48
CA GLY A 535 -1.84 12.26 15.75
C GLY A 535 -1.26 13.68 15.80
N HIS A 536 -0.61 14.01 16.91
CA HIS A 536 -0.11 15.37 17.14
C HIS A 536 0.97 15.83 16.17
N THR A 537 0.91 17.12 15.87
CA THR A 537 2.07 17.84 15.40
C THR A 537 3.15 17.89 16.49
N ASP A 538 4.41 17.96 16.07
CA ASP A 538 5.58 18.15 16.92
C ASP A 538 6.49 19.22 16.29
N THR A 539 7.56 19.61 16.97
CA THR A 539 8.47 20.67 16.51
C THR A 539 9.32 20.28 15.31
N ALA A 540 9.36 19.00 14.95
CA ALA A 540 9.96 18.60 13.68
C ALA A 540 8.97 18.89 12.55
N ASN A 541 7.68 18.59 12.77
CA ASN A 541 6.69 18.60 11.71
C ASN A 541 5.92 19.89 11.52
N TRP A 542 5.78 20.71 12.55
CA TRP A 542 5.02 21.94 12.50
C TRP A 542 5.64 22.95 13.47
N PRO A 543 5.48 24.27 13.27
CA PRO A 543 6.01 25.26 14.21
C PRO A 543 5.42 25.13 15.63
N GLN A 544 4.20 24.59 15.73
CA GLN A 544 3.47 24.46 16.99
C GLN A 544 3.12 22.99 17.27
N PRO A 545 3.58 22.38 18.37
CA PRO A 545 3.21 21.02 18.72
C PRO A 545 1.76 20.93 19.23
N GLY A 546 1.16 19.74 19.15
CA GLY A 546 -0.15 19.44 19.77
C GLY A 546 -1.38 19.73 18.91
N MET A 547 -1.22 20.19 17.67
CA MET A 547 -2.32 20.28 16.71
C MET A 547 -2.60 18.91 16.10
N ALA A 548 -3.85 18.62 15.73
CA ALA A 548 -4.12 17.46 14.89
C ALA A 548 -3.50 17.68 13.50
N LYS A 549 -2.63 16.79 13.03
CA LYS A 549 -1.91 16.97 11.75
C LYS A 549 -2.83 17.32 10.59
N ASN A 550 -3.90 16.55 10.38
CA ASN A 550 -4.84 16.79 9.27
C ASN A 550 -5.50 18.18 9.33
N SER A 551 -5.76 18.70 10.53
CA SER A 551 -6.25 20.08 10.72
C SER A 551 -5.17 21.13 10.46
N ALA A 552 -3.91 20.87 10.83
CA ALA A 552 -2.81 21.80 10.58
C ALA A 552 -2.50 21.97 9.08
N TYR A 553 -2.61 20.91 8.28
CA TYR A 553 -2.22 20.93 6.86
C TYR A 553 -3.36 21.22 5.88
N GLN A 554 -4.61 20.95 6.24
CA GLN A 554 -5.73 21.24 5.35
C GLN A 554 -6.11 22.73 5.46
N PRO A 555 -6.03 23.51 4.37
CA PRO A 555 -6.41 24.91 4.37
C PRO A 555 -7.94 25.06 4.27
N THR A 556 -8.68 24.59 5.29
CA THR A 556 -10.15 24.52 5.31
C THR A 556 -10.83 25.85 4.98
N ALA A 557 -10.32 26.96 5.52
CA ALA A 557 -10.89 28.27 5.28
C ALA A 557 -10.72 28.72 3.82
N MET A 558 -9.59 28.42 3.19
CA MET A 558 -9.38 28.68 1.76
C MET A 558 -10.26 27.79 0.88
N LEU A 559 -10.33 26.49 1.21
CA LEU A 559 -11.16 25.52 0.49
C LEU A 559 -12.66 25.89 0.53
N SER A 560 -13.10 26.58 1.59
CA SER A 560 -14.48 27.05 1.74
C SER A 560 -14.85 28.22 0.81
N VAL A 561 -13.86 28.89 0.19
CA VAL A 561 -14.13 29.96 -0.78
C VAL A 561 -14.46 29.36 -2.13
N ASP A 562 -15.69 29.57 -2.59
CA ASP A 562 -16.15 29.13 -3.90
C ASP A 562 -15.49 29.94 -5.03
N ILE A 563 -14.54 29.34 -5.75
CA ILE A 563 -13.95 29.91 -6.97
C ILE A 563 -14.64 29.39 -8.26
N GLY A 564 -15.66 28.54 -8.15
CA GLY A 564 -16.41 27.98 -9.26
C GLY A 564 -15.78 26.72 -9.87
N VAL A 565 -16.00 26.51 -11.16
CA VAL A 565 -15.46 25.37 -11.94
C VAL A 565 -14.45 25.85 -12.97
N PRO A 566 -13.47 25.03 -13.39
CA PRO A 566 -12.49 25.42 -14.40
C PRO A 566 -13.14 25.84 -15.73
N GLU A 567 -12.57 26.88 -16.36
CA GLU A 567 -12.97 27.39 -17.67
C GLU A 567 -11.88 27.13 -18.72
N ILE A 568 -12.24 27.26 -19.99
CA ILE A 568 -11.26 27.29 -21.08
C ILE A 568 -10.35 28.50 -20.95
N ALA A 569 -9.14 28.40 -21.53
CA ALA A 569 -8.22 29.52 -21.59
C ALA A 569 -8.86 30.73 -22.31
N PRO A 570 -8.59 31.97 -21.88
CA PRO A 570 -9.14 33.17 -22.50
C PRO A 570 -8.72 33.31 -23.96
N GLN A 571 -9.54 33.96 -24.78
CA GLN A 571 -9.18 34.22 -26.17
C GLN A 571 -7.94 35.14 -26.23
N GLY A 572 -6.98 34.80 -27.09
CA GLY A 572 -5.78 35.60 -27.31
C GLY A 572 -4.63 35.37 -26.31
N THR A 573 -4.78 34.45 -25.35
CA THR A 573 -3.67 34.04 -24.48
C THR A 573 -2.89 32.89 -25.10
N GLU A 574 -1.60 32.82 -24.74
CA GLU A 574 -0.74 31.71 -25.13
C GLU A 574 -1.01 30.50 -24.24
N ARG A 575 -1.30 29.35 -24.85
CA ARG A 575 -1.56 28.11 -24.13
C ARG A 575 -0.27 27.45 -23.64
N VAL A 576 -0.36 26.76 -22.52
CA VAL A 576 0.76 25.94 -22.03
C VAL A 576 0.85 24.66 -22.87
N VAL A 577 2.05 24.30 -23.32
CA VAL A 577 2.33 23.04 -24.03
C VAL A 577 2.76 21.97 -23.02
N PHE A 578 2.19 20.78 -23.18
CA PHE A 578 2.57 19.57 -22.48
C PHE A 578 3.51 18.71 -23.34
N GLU A 579 4.42 17.97 -22.70
CA GLU A 579 5.34 17.03 -23.38
C GLU A 579 5.22 15.60 -22.83
N GLY A 580 5.16 14.63 -23.73
CA GLY A 580 5.13 13.20 -23.43
C GLY A 580 6.00 12.40 -24.40
N LYS A 581 7.23 12.06 -23.99
CA LYS A 581 8.20 11.25 -24.75
C LYS A 581 8.36 11.73 -26.20
N GLY A 582 8.54 13.04 -26.39
CA GLY A 582 8.75 13.65 -27.71
C GLY A 582 7.48 13.95 -28.51
N VAL A 583 6.29 13.73 -27.95
CA VAL A 583 5.02 14.24 -28.48
C VAL A 583 4.58 15.44 -27.64
N GLU A 584 4.04 16.46 -28.30
CA GLU A 584 3.57 17.68 -27.66
C GLU A 584 2.08 17.90 -27.92
N ALA A 585 1.41 18.51 -26.94
CA ALA A 585 0.01 18.91 -27.04
C ALA A 585 -0.24 20.17 -26.20
N ASP A 586 -1.02 21.13 -26.72
CA ASP A 586 -1.39 22.31 -25.94
C ASP A 586 -2.45 22.00 -24.87
N SER A 587 -2.65 22.93 -23.95
CA SER A 587 -3.60 22.82 -22.84
C SER A 587 -5.08 22.72 -23.22
N ALA A 588 -5.43 22.91 -24.49
CA ALA A 588 -6.78 22.72 -25.01
C ALA A 588 -6.95 21.43 -25.80
N ALA A 589 -5.86 20.70 -26.04
CA ALA A 589 -5.88 19.44 -26.76
C ALA A 589 -6.73 18.40 -26.02
N THR A 590 -7.45 17.60 -26.81
CA THR A 590 -8.23 16.46 -26.33
C THR A 590 -7.47 15.14 -26.44
N ALA A 591 -6.22 15.16 -26.91
CA ALA A 591 -5.34 14.00 -26.95
C ALA A 591 -3.85 14.39 -27.04
N ILE A 592 -2.96 13.51 -26.58
CA ILE A 592 -1.50 13.58 -26.79
C ILE A 592 -1.00 12.18 -27.21
N GLY A 593 -0.32 12.07 -28.35
CA GLY A 593 0.17 10.77 -28.84
C GLY A 593 -0.93 9.69 -29.00
N GLY A 594 -2.18 10.10 -29.28
CA GLY A 594 -3.34 9.21 -29.37
C GLY A 594 -4.02 8.88 -28.03
N ILE A 595 -3.49 9.36 -26.90
CA ILE A 595 -4.06 9.17 -25.57
C ILE A 595 -5.09 10.28 -25.31
N PRO A 596 -6.36 9.97 -25.00
CA PRO A 596 -7.37 10.99 -24.70
C PRO A 596 -6.97 11.86 -23.51
N LEU A 597 -7.25 13.17 -23.60
CA LEU A 597 -7.01 14.16 -22.56
C LEU A 597 -8.30 14.94 -22.25
N GLN A 598 -8.51 15.23 -20.97
CA GLN A 598 -9.37 16.33 -20.55
C GLN A 598 -8.64 17.67 -20.76
N PRO A 599 -9.17 18.63 -21.53
CA PRO A 599 -8.54 19.94 -21.67
C PRO A 599 -8.29 20.61 -20.31
N SER A 600 -7.06 21.07 -20.08
CA SER A 600 -6.66 21.67 -18.80
C SER A 600 -7.03 23.15 -18.72
N GLY A 601 -7.07 23.85 -19.85
CA GLY A 601 -7.36 25.29 -19.91
C GLY A 601 -6.22 26.17 -19.37
N TRP A 602 -5.00 25.64 -19.26
CA TRP A 602 -3.84 26.40 -18.78
C TRP A 602 -3.33 27.39 -19.81
N TYR A 603 -2.92 28.57 -19.36
CA TYR A 603 -2.32 29.58 -20.23
C TYR A 603 -1.22 30.34 -19.50
N TRP A 604 -0.36 30.99 -20.29
CA TRP A 604 0.65 31.89 -19.78
C TRP A 604 0.04 33.28 -19.59
N LEU A 605 0.13 33.82 -18.36
CA LEU A 605 -0.04 35.26 -18.14
C LEU A 605 1.23 36.02 -18.51
N GLN A 606 2.38 35.41 -18.20
CA GLN A 606 3.70 35.94 -18.55
C GLN A 606 4.70 34.79 -18.62
N ARG A 607 5.64 34.85 -19.56
CA ARG A 607 6.75 33.89 -19.63
C ARG A 607 7.99 34.50 -20.25
N SER A 608 9.14 33.87 -19.98
CA SER A 608 10.41 34.23 -20.61
C SER A 608 10.68 33.39 -21.86
N GLY A 609 11.28 34.03 -22.88
CA GLY A 609 11.69 33.36 -24.12
C GLY A 609 10.54 33.17 -25.12
N TRP A 610 10.77 33.56 -26.37
CA TRP A 610 9.76 33.51 -27.45
C TRP A 610 9.73 32.18 -28.22
N PHE A 611 10.84 31.43 -28.22
CA PHE A 611 11.04 30.28 -29.12
C PHE A 611 11.09 28.92 -28.42
N SER A 612 10.87 28.86 -27.10
CA SER A 612 10.92 27.61 -26.33
C SER A 612 9.61 27.43 -25.59
N ASP A 613 8.93 26.31 -25.79
CA ASP A 613 7.72 25.95 -25.04
C ASP A 613 8.01 25.68 -23.55
N PHE A 614 9.30 25.57 -23.19
CA PHE A 614 9.79 25.41 -21.82
C PHE A 614 10.57 26.68 -21.40
N PRO A 615 9.88 27.69 -20.84
CA PRO A 615 10.50 28.97 -20.47
C PRO A 615 11.42 28.83 -19.26
N LYS A 616 12.41 29.73 -19.11
CA LYS A 616 13.32 29.75 -17.93
C LYS A 616 12.57 30.08 -16.63
N GLN A 617 11.58 30.96 -16.74
CA GLN A 617 10.57 31.27 -15.72
C GLN A 617 9.28 31.75 -16.38
N GLY A 618 8.17 31.65 -15.66
CA GLY A 618 6.87 32.10 -16.13
C GLY A 618 5.79 32.00 -15.06
N VAL A 619 4.62 32.53 -15.39
CA VAL A 619 3.41 32.54 -14.58
C VAL A 619 2.31 31.83 -15.36
N ILE A 620 2.00 30.61 -14.92
CA ILE A 620 0.88 29.82 -15.44
C ILE A 620 -0.38 30.28 -14.73
N ALA A 621 -1.47 30.34 -15.48
CA ALA A 621 -2.79 30.61 -14.95
C ALA A 621 -3.82 29.58 -15.42
N ARG A 622 -4.87 29.41 -14.62
CA ARG A 622 -6.08 28.69 -14.98
C ARG A 622 -7.30 29.44 -14.47
N ARG A 623 -8.22 29.74 -15.39
CA ARG A 623 -9.43 30.48 -15.09
C ARG A 623 -10.49 29.57 -14.52
N TYR A 624 -11.27 30.09 -13.58
CA TYR A 624 -12.46 29.45 -13.04
C TYR A 624 -13.66 30.39 -13.19
N SER A 625 -14.88 29.84 -13.18
CA SER A 625 -16.11 30.62 -13.40
C SER A 625 -16.34 31.72 -12.36
N LYS A 626 -15.75 31.60 -11.16
CA LYS A 626 -15.79 32.63 -10.13
C LYS A 626 -14.40 32.97 -9.60
N GLY A 627 -13.33 32.68 -10.33
CA GLY A 627 -11.98 32.88 -9.84
C GLY A 627 -10.87 32.70 -10.87
N LEU A 628 -9.64 32.83 -10.40
CA LEU A 628 -8.42 32.67 -11.17
C LEU A 628 -7.36 32.07 -10.25
N VAL A 629 -6.59 31.12 -10.77
CA VAL A 629 -5.47 30.53 -10.05
C VAL A 629 -4.20 30.78 -10.84
N VAL A 630 -3.15 31.21 -10.14
CA VAL A 630 -1.85 31.55 -10.75
C VAL A 630 -0.71 30.89 -10.00
N TYR A 631 0.36 30.56 -10.72
CA TYR A 631 1.59 30.02 -10.15
C TYR A 631 2.82 30.53 -10.90
N ARG A 632 3.79 31.09 -10.16
CA ARG A 632 5.10 31.50 -10.70
C ARG A 632 6.13 30.40 -10.47
N GLY A 633 6.77 29.93 -11.52
CA GLY A 633 7.83 28.93 -11.43
C GLY A 633 9.06 29.26 -12.28
N ALA A 634 10.19 28.65 -11.92
CA ALA A 634 11.37 28.52 -12.78
C ALA A 634 11.31 27.19 -13.54
N ARG A 635 12.14 27.03 -14.59
CA ARG A 635 12.21 25.80 -15.40
C ARG A 635 12.55 24.58 -14.54
N GLU A 636 13.69 24.64 -13.86
CA GLU A 636 14.19 23.55 -13.02
C GLU A 636 13.56 23.62 -11.63
N ARG A 637 13.35 22.46 -11.02
CA ARG A 637 12.76 22.31 -9.69
C ARG A 637 13.74 22.67 -8.56
N ASN A 638 13.21 22.93 -7.37
CA ASN A 638 13.96 23.05 -6.10
C ASN A 638 15.15 24.03 -6.14
N GLN A 639 15.06 25.08 -6.95
CA GLN A 639 16.08 26.14 -6.98
C GLN A 639 15.93 27.07 -5.77
N SER A 640 16.74 26.89 -4.73
CA SER A 640 16.68 27.68 -3.48
C SER A 640 16.67 29.18 -3.74
N ASP A 641 17.52 29.64 -4.66
CA ASP A 641 17.72 31.07 -4.92
C ASP A 641 16.51 31.71 -5.61
N PHE A 642 15.69 30.90 -6.29
CA PHE A 642 14.47 31.40 -6.92
C PHE A 642 13.45 31.87 -5.89
N PHE A 643 13.44 31.30 -4.68
CA PHE A 643 12.57 31.75 -3.59
C PHE A 643 12.82 33.19 -3.15
N ALA A 644 14.04 33.71 -3.38
CA ALA A 644 14.49 35.04 -3.03
C ALA A 644 14.55 36.00 -4.24
N THR A 645 14.12 35.55 -5.43
CA THR A 645 14.05 36.42 -6.62
C THR A 645 12.98 37.48 -6.42
N GLU A 646 13.26 38.70 -6.91
CA GLU A 646 12.34 39.82 -6.88
C GLU A 646 10.92 39.43 -7.34
N PRO A 647 9.86 39.85 -6.63
CA PRO A 647 8.48 39.62 -7.03
C PRO A 647 8.22 40.12 -8.45
N LEU A 648 7.36 39.38 -9.17
CA LEU A 648 6.98 39.70 -10.53
C LEU A 648 5.54 40.20 -10.52
N ASP A 649 5.33 41.42 -11.01
CA ASP A 649 4.00 41.99 -11.14
C ASP A 649 3.35 41.55 -12.45
N VAL A 650 2.16 40.96 -12.35
CA VAL A 650 1.44 40.37 -13.47
C VAL A 650 0.04 40.97 -13.55
N SER A 651 -0.31 41.50 -14.73
CA SER A 651 -1.67 41.97 -15.01
C SER A 651 -2.65 40.81 -15.12
N LEU A 652 -3.81 40.98 -14.52
CA LEU A 652 -4.91 40.02 -14.55
C LEU A 652 -5.90 40.38 -15.68
N ASP A 653 -6.71 39.42 -16.06
CA ASP A 653 -7.75 39.54 -17.09
C ASP A 653 -9.10 40.06 -16.55
N GLY A 654 -9.08 40.72 -15.38
CA GLY A 654 -10.25 41.22 -14.69
C GLY A 654 -9.91 41.70 -13.27
N HIS A 655 -10.95 42.00 -12.48
CA HIS A 655 -10.80 42.35 -11.07
C HIS A 655 -11.01 41.12 -10.19
N TYR A 656 -10.06 40.91 -9.29
CA TYR A 656 -10.05 39.77 -8.37
C TYR A 656 -9.68 40.18 -6.96
N GLN A 657 -10.05 39.36 -5.98
CA GLN A 657 -9.64 39.47 -4.59
C GLN A 657 -8.80 38.25 -4.22
N ARG A 658 -7.62 38.46 -3.63
CA ARG A 658 -6.81 37.34 -3.12
C ARG A 658 -7.56 36.62 -2.00
N VAL A 659 -7.59 35.29 -2.06
CA VAL A 659 -8.04 34.45 -0.94
C VAL A 659 -6.87 34.30 0.01
N ASN A 660 -6.99 34.83 1.23
CA ASN A 660 -5.98 34.69 2.27
C ASN A 660 -6.09 33.32 2.96
N PHE A 661 -5.06 32.93 3.70
CA PHE A 661 -4.99 31.61 4.36
C PHE A 661 -6.18 31.36 5.32
N ASP A 662 -6.67 32.41 5.97
CA ASP A 662 -7.85 32.38 6.86
C ASP A 662 -9.20 32.43 6.11
N GLY A 663 -9.19 32.36 4.78
CA GLY A 663 -10.37 32.43 3.93
C GLY A 663 -10.90 33.84 3.69
N SER A 664 -10.33 34.88 4.31
CA SER A 664 -10.72 36.27 4.05
C SER A 664 -10.33 36.71 2.63
N LEU A 665 -11.09 37.68 2.09
CA LEU A 665 -10.83 38.24 0.76
C LEU A 665 -10.08 39.57 0.88
N GLY A 666 -8.98 39.69 0.14
CA GLY A 666 -8.22 40.94 0.00
C GLY A 666 -8.97 42.02 -0.79
N PRO A 667 -8.34 43.18 -1.01
CA PRO A 667 -8.90 44.22 -1.87
C PRO A 667 -9.04 43.74 -3.32
N ALA A 668 -9.95 44.38 -4.07
CA ALA A 668 -10.09 44.15 -5.50
C ALA A 668 -8.85 44.70 -6.25
N VAL A 669 -8.21 43.84 -7.03
CA VAL A 669 -7.00 44.14 -7.79
C VAL A 669 -7.11 43.65 -9.23
N SER A 670 -6.45 44.34 -10.16
CA SER A 670 -6.26 43.91 -11.56
C SER A 670 -4.79 43.54 -11.84
N GLN A 671 -3.94 43.55 -10.82
CA GLN A 671 -2.53 43.17 -10.88
C GLN A 671 -2.15 42.50 -9.57
N VAL A 672 -1.29 41.48 -9.63
CA VAL A 672 -0.75 40.78 -8.45
C VAL A 672 0.76 40.71 -8.54
N SER A 673 1.41 40.70 -7.38
CA SER A 673 2.86 40.51 -7.27
C SER A 673 3.15 39.10 -6.77
N LEU A 674 3.90 38.31 -7.54
CA LEU A 674 4.21 36.91 -7.23
C LEU A 674 5.70 36.73 -6.97
N SER A 675 6.06 36.28 -5.77
CA SER A 675 7.42 35.81 -5.45
C SER A 675 7.75 34.49 -6.16
N GLY A 676 9.03 34.11 -6.21
CA GLY A 676 9.42 32.85 -6.83
C GLY A 676 8.77 31.63 -6.14
N TYR A 677 8.29 30.67 -6.93
CA TYR A 677 7.54 29.50 -6.48
C TYR A 677 6.27 29.83 -5.67
N GLN A 678 5.65 30.98 -5.89
CA GLN A 678 4.40 31.34 -5.24
C GLN A 678 3.20 30.96 -6.12
N GLY A 679 2.24 30.27 -5.50
CA GLY A 679 0.88 30.11 -6.01
C GLY A 679 -0.07 31.08 -5.33
N MET A 680 -1.11 31.54 -6.03
CA MET A 680 -2.19 32.33 -5.46
C MET A 680 -3.55 31.89 -6.00
N ILE A 681 -4.56 31.98 -5.13
CA ILE A 681 -5.96 31.74 -5.46
C ILE A 681 -6.70 33.08 -5.37
N LEU A 682 -7.42 33.41 -6.44
CA LEU A 682 -8.06 34.70 -6.61
C LEU A 682 -9.55 34.49 -6.85
N LYS A 683 -10.40 35.16 -6.07
CA LYS A 683 -11.85 35.20 -6.23
C LYS A 683 -12.23 36.32 -7.19
N ARG A 684 -13.01 36.05 -8.23
CA ARG A 684 -13.48 37.07 -9.17
C ARG A 684 -14.46 38.00 -8.45
N VAL A 685 -14.29 39.31 -8.63
CA VAL A 685 -15.28 40.30 -8.19
C VAL A 685 -16.49 40.17 -9.12
N GLY A 686 -17.69 39.99 -8.57
CA GLY A 686 -18.90 39.90 -9.38
C GLY A 686 -19.10 41.20 -10.17
N ASP A 687 -19.49 41.07 -11.44
CA ASP A 687 -20.09 42.18 -12.17
C ASP A 687 -21.44 42.45 -11.48
N ASN A 688 -21.56 43.60 -10.80
CA ASN A 688 -22.84 44.03 -10.22
C ASN A 688 -23.92 44.19 -11.28
#